data_AF-A0A963AHQ0-F1
#
_entry.id   AF-A0A963AHQ0-F1
#
_cell.length_a   1.000
_cell.length_b   1.000
_cell.length_c   1.000
_cell.angle_alpha   90.00
_cell.angle_beta   90.00
_cell.angle_gamma   90.00
#
_symmetry.space_group_name_H-M   'P 1'
#
loop_
_entity.id
_entity.type
_entity.pdbx_description
1 polymer ?
#
loop_
_entity_poly.entity_id
_entity_poly.type
_entity_poly.pdbx_seq_one_letter_code
_entity_poly.pdbx_strand_id
1 'polypeptide(L)'
;MRIVRGLAVALLVLARGATANPALEEQVRMAKIADAARRVVNAAVGELPGRMATPEEIANAISGDRSTHRIVAESRPVARASTHARLEDYFEEQLAVFAQGRSDLPSDWVRLASEAASEQVKSAIGALLAERFAQVYAQGRDIAVRLQQVSLDTRPAVGEIEQVAGDPSRFAERGPDQVSRMAEREGAPLRQRYVELARGDQTLLEENERTLEQLVLEKVRRGLAEYHRQLRLVRDHPGGGVPERGALEADLLGALASLAEAQDAGGYGVFPSARGRVAERAAKLEVRLFERFVSAQLRGGIDGGCTALSRQRIAHRVPVPPEQLPAMETEHLELLTRELKPAVRDEIAGRWVAKAGSTVAPDFGPRLTAMITDGELGVEFDKHLTDCLRPVVRDLRDERATNELRTKYPTVENRTFQFASEAFVQLARNDEIGRGRHFPDQRGLHLEETDRLFEERRSGLVAEARRAFDRQMSLVDARKEVYEARVADTAVRTDETLQALRNHYVSEVDRAWNDQRPQLLDVTDNRYSALFSPAEARIVEILKLEWQRPLAPTPETQVAVVQQPRPQAPPDDLSGAESGTGGHSGSEGLFSGEGEGGPGTGAPQDGDGGGSGGGSSCKSALAALQNCPVALRGCTQALAACRACAQGMGLCIWEKGDCLAAIEICEGAQRTCK
;
A
#
# COMPACT_ATOMS: atom_id res chain seq x y z
N MET A 1 -57.68 -101.13 -54.13
CA MET A 1 -57.18 -100.59 -52.85
C MET A 1 -56.13 -101.46 -52.11
N ARG A 2 -55.39 -102.37 -52.78
CA ARG A 2 -54.31 -103.16 -52.12
C ARG A 2 -52.94 -103.14 -52.83
N ILE A 3 -52.83 -102.55 -54.03
CA ILE A 3 -51.58 -102.52 -54.80
C ILE A 3 -50.73 -101.27 -54.50
N VAL A 4 -51.33 -100.18 -53.99
CA VAL A 4 -50.61 -98.92 -53.69
C VAL A 4 -49.87 -98.96 -52.34
N ARG A 5 -50.26 -99.84 -51.41
CA ARG A 5 -49.56 -100.00 -50.12
C ARG A 5 -48.31 -100.89 -50.20
N GLY A 6 -48.21 -101.77 -51.19
CA GLY A 6 -47.01 -102.60 -51.41
C GLY A 6 -45.82 -101.82 -51.96
N LEU A 7 -46.07 -100.85 -52.85
CA LEU A 7 -45.01 -100.04 -53.47
C LEU A 7 -44.39 -99.03 -52.49
N ALA A 8 -45.19 -98.47 -51.58
CA ALA A 8 -44.69 -97.53 -50.57
C ALA A 8 -43.80 -98.21 -49.52
N VAL A 9 -44.08 -99.47 -49.16
CA VAL A 9 -43.23 -100.23 -48.22
C VAL A 9 -41.98 -100.76 -48.92
N ALA A 10 -42.06 -101.14 -50.21
CA ALA A 10 -40.88 -101.53 -50.99
C ALA A 10 -39.91 -100.35 -51.22
N LEU A 11 -40.40 -99.12 -51.41
CA LEU A 11 -39.57 -97.91 -51.49
C LEU A 11 -38.98 -97.50 -50.13
N LEU A 12 -39.69 -97.72 -49.01
CA LEU A 12 -39.17 -97.49 -47.66
C LEU A 12 -38.14 -98.54 -47.20
N VAL A 13 -38.17 -99.75 -47.77
CA VAL A 13 -37.17 -100.79 -47.53
C VAL A 13 -35.96 -100.65 -48.45
N LEU A 14 -36.13 -100.22 -49.70
CA LEU A 14 -35.01 -99.89 -50.60
C LEU A 14 -34.26 -98.61 -50.18
N ALA A 15 -34.92 -97.69 -49.46
CA ALA A 15 -34.25 -96.53 -48.83
C ALA A 15 -33.53 -96.86 -47.51
N ARG A 16 -33.75 -98.04 -46.92
CA ARG A 16 -33.02 -98.54 -45.73
C ARG A 16 -31.77 -99.37 -46.08
N GLY A 17 -31.61 -99.75 -47.35
CA GLY A 17 -30.49 -100.54 -47.85
C GLY A 17 -29.46 -99.74 -48.66
N ALA A 18 -29.66 -98.43 -48.84
CA ALA A 18 -28.55 -97.55 -49.20
C ALA A 18 -27.65 -97.51 -47.96
N THR A 19 -26.58 -98.31 -48.00
CA THR A 19 -25.39 -98.12 -47.16
C THR A 19 -25.19 -96.62 -47.05
N ALA A 20 -25.41 -96.08 -45.84
CA ALA A 20 -25.12 -94.70 -45.50
C ALA A 20 -23.75 -94.44 -46.11
N ASN A 21 -23.71 -93.70 -47.23
CA ASN A 21 -22.46 -93.45 -47.90
C ASN A 21 -21.73 -92.58 -46.87
N PRO A 22 -20.76 -93.12 -46.12
CA PRO A 22 -20.22 -92.41 -44.98
C PRO A 22 -19.59 -91.10 -45.47
N ALA A 23 -19.15 -91.07 -46.74
CA ALA A 23 -18.71 -89.86 -47.42
C ALA A 23 -19.83 -88.82 -47.65
N LEU A 24 -21.08 -89.23 -47.93
CA LEU A 24 -22.21 -88.32 -48.13
C LEU A 24 -22.77 -87.80 -46.78
N GLU A 25 -22.87 -88.66 -45.77
CA GLU A 25 -23.23 -88.23 -44.41
C GLU A 25 -22.17 -87.28 -43.84
N GLU A 26 -20.89 -87.58 -44.08
CA GLU A 26 -19.79 -86.71 -43.72
C GLU A 26 -19.82 -85.38 -44.48
N GLN A 27 -20.12 -85.39 -45.79
CA GLN A 27 -20.31 -84.15 -46.56
C GLN A 27 -21.46 -83.31 -46.05
N VAL A 28 -22.61 -83.91 -45.71
CA VAL A 28 -23.76 -83.18 -45.15
C VAL A 28 -23.45 -82.65 -43.75
N ARG A 29 -22.73 -83.41 -42.92
CA ARG A 29 -22.26 -82.97 -41.60
C ARG A 29 -21.31 -81.78 -41.74
N MET A 30 -20.31 -81.87 -42.60
CA MET A 30 -19.35 -80.80 -42.87
C MET A 30 -20.03 -79.55 -43.46
N ALA A 31 -21.01 -79.72 -44.35
CA ALA A 31 -21.80 -78.61 -44.89
C ALA A 31 -22.63 -77.89 -43.81
N LYS A 32 -23.25 -78.65 -42.88
CA LYS A 32 -23.99 -78.07 -41.75
C LYS A 32 -23.06 -77.34 -40.77
N ILE A 33 -21.87 -77.88 -40.52
CA ILE A 33 -20.85 -77.25 -39.67
C ILE A 33 -20.35 -75.95 -40.31
N ALA A 34 -20.10 -75.95 -41.63
CA ALA A 34 -19.68 -74.76 -42.37
C ALA A 34 -20.76 -73.67 -42.39
N ASP A 35 -22.03 -74.05 -42.57
CA ASP A 35 -23.15 -73.10 -42.55
C ASP A 35 -23.44 -72.56 -41.14
N ALA A 36 -23.29 -73.38 -40.09
CA ALA A 36 -23.34 -72.94 -38.70
C ALA A 36 -22.19 -71.95 -38.40
N ALA A 37 -20.96 -72.26 -38.82
CA ALA A 37 -19.81 -71.36 -38.69
C ALA A 37 -20.07 -70.03 -39.40
N ARG A 38 -20.59 -70.04 -40.64
CA ARG A 38 -20.90 -68.81 -41.37
C ARG A 38 -21.94 -67.95 -40.66
N ARG A 39 -22.97 -68.56 -40.07
CA ARG A 39 -24.00 -67.82 -39.32
C ARG A 39 -23.44 -67.18 -38.06
N VAL A 40 -22.61 -67.90 -37.31
CA VAL A 40 -21.97 -67.38 -36.10
C VAL A 40 -20.97 -66.28 -36.42
N VAL A 41 -20.13 -66.48 -37.44
CA VAL A 41 -19.19 -65.46 -37.92
C VAL A 41 -19.93 -64.20 -38.34
N ASN A 42 -21.02 -64.32 -39.12
CA ASN A 42 -21.81 -63.15 -39.52
C ASN A 42 -22.49 -62.45 -38.35
N ALA A 43 -23.00 -63.21 -37.36
CA ALA A 43 -23.58 -62.64 -36.15
C ALA A 43 -22.52 -61.90 -35.31
N ALA A 44 -21.37 -62.55 -35.05
CA ALA A 44 -20.27 -61.97 -34.30
C ALA A 44 -19.72 -60.71 -34.98
N VAL A 45 -19.54 -60.73 -36.31
CA VAL A 45 -19.13 -59.55 -37.11
C VAL A 45 -20.17 -58.42 -36.99
N GLY A 46 -21.46 -58.75 -37.01
CA GLY A 46 -22.54 -57.78 -36.83
C GLY A 46 -22.56 -57.09 -35.46
N GLU A 47 -22.00 -57.74 -34.43
CA GLU A 47 -21.93 -57.21 -33.06
C GLU A 47 -20.65 -56.43 -32.74
N LEU A 48 -19.59 -56.56 -33.56
CA LEU A 48 -18.32 -55.85 -33.38
C LEU A 48 -18.49 -54.34 -33.12
N PRO A 49 -19.38 -53.60 -33.81
CA PRO A 49 -19.57 -52.18 -33.54
C PRO A 49 -19.98 -51.85 -32.10
N GLY A 50 -20.75 -52.74 -31.46
CA GLY A 50 -21.18 -52.60 -30.06
C GLY A 50 -20.11 -53.01 -29.03
N ARG A 51 -19.00 -53.60 -29.49
CA ARG A 51 -17.88 -54.07 -28.65
C ARG A 51 -16.61 -53.25 -28.77
N MET A 52 -16.61 -52.29 -29.71
CA MET A 52 -15.57 -51.27 -29.79
C MET A 52 -15.42 -50.58 -28.43
N ALA A 53 -14.18 -50.26 -28.06
CA ALA A 53 -13.91 -49.55 -26.80
C ALA A 53 -14.76 -48.28 -26.72
N THR A 54 -15.37 -48.04 -25.58
CA THR A 54 -16.08 -46.79 -25.28
C THR A 54 -15.09 -45.66 -25.01
N PRO A 55 -15.50 -44.38 -25.16
CA PRO A 55 -14.67 -43.25 -24.75
C PRO A 55 -14.14 -43.38 -23.32
N GLU A 56 -14.95 -43.86 -22.38
CA GLU A 56 -14.60 -44.04 -20.98
C GLU A 56 -13.53 -45.13 -20.78
N GLU A 57 -13.64 -46.25 -21.51
CA GLU A 57 -12.62 -47.31 -21.48
C GLU A 57 -11.29 -46.82 -22.04
N ILE A 58 -11.30 -46.05 -23.14
CA ILE A 58 -10.10 -45.39 -23.66
C ILE A 58 -9.54 -44.40 -22.64
N ALA A 59 -10.39 -43.61 -21.99
CA ALA A 59 -9.98 -42.64 -20.99
C ALA A 59 -9.32 -43.32 -19.78
N ASN A 60 -9.87 -44.44 -19.33
CA ASN A 60 -9.34 -45.25 -18.25
C ASN A 60 -8.00 -45.89 -18.62
N ALA A 61 -7.86 -46.41 -19.84
CA ALA A 61 -6.59 -46.93 -20.34
C ALA A 61 -5.50 -45.84 -20.36
N ILE A 62 -5.82 -44.66 -20.92
CA ILE A 62 -4.91 -43.49 -20.93
C ILE A 62 -4.55 -43.06 -19.51
N SER A 63 -5.52 -43.04 -18.59
CA SER A 63 -5.30 -42.61 -17.21
C SER A 63 -4.52 -43.63 -16.37
N GLY A 64 -4.65 -44.92 -16.70
CA GLY A 64 -3.97 -46.03 -16.04
C GLY A 64 -2.51 -46.18 -16.46
N ASP A 65 -2.16 -45.78 -17.69
CA ASP A 65 -0.80 -45.79 -18.23
C ASP A 65 -0.49 -44.47 -18.94
N ARG A 66 -0.38 -43.40 -18.15
CA ARG A 66 -0.11 -42.05 -18.68
C ARG A 66 1.25 -41.95 -19.38
N SER A 67 2.21 -42.79 -18.99
CA SER A 67 3.52 -42.86 -19.59
C SER A 67 3.45 -43.21 -21.07
N THR A 68 2.78 -44.31 -21.39
CA THR A 68 2.60 -44.78 -22.76
C THR A 68 1.69 -43.85 -23.57
N HIS A 69 0.73 -43.21 -22.90
CA HIS A 69 -0.26 -42.36 -23.55
C HIS A 69 0.05 -40.86 -23.52
N ARG A 70 1.26 -40.45 -23.12
CA ARG A 70 1.60 -39.03 -22.96
C ARG A 70 1.41 -38.23 -24.24
N ILE A 71 2.05 -38.67 -25.33
CA ILE A 71 2.07 -37.98 -26.63
C ILE A 71 0.94 -38.52 -27.50
N VAL A 72 0.13 -37.63 -28.09
CA VAL A 72 -1.05 -38.02 -28.89
C VAL A 72 -0.68 -38.94 -30.06
N ALA A 73 0.43 -38.66 -30.73
CA ALA A 73 0.92 -39.42 -31.87
C ALA A 73 1.30 -40.87 -31.52
N GLU A 74 1.71 -41.13 -30.27
CA GLU A 74 2.11 -42.45 -29.77
C GLU A 74 0.92 -43.18 -29.13
N SER A 75 0.10 -42.45 -28.38
CA SER A 75 -1.09 -42.93 -27.70
C SER A 75 -2.14 -43.52 -28.65
N ARG A 76 -2.37 -42.86 -29.80
CA ARG A 76 -3.42 -43.27 -30.75
C ARG A 76 -3.16 -44.66 -31.37
N PRO A 77 -1.96 -44.98 -31.90
CA PRO A 77 -1.61 -46.34 -32.32
C PRO A 77 -1.78 -47.39 -31.22
N VAL A 78 -1.35 -47.10 -29.99
CA VAL A 78 -1.44 -48.04 -28.86
C VAL A 78 -2.90 -48.33 -28.52
N ALA A 79 -3.73 -47.30 -28.36
CA ALA A 79 -5.17 -47.45 -28.11
C ALA A 79 -5.88 -48.18 -29.27
N ARG A 80 -5.44 -47.95 -30.52
CA ARG A 80 -5.97 -48.64 -31.70
C ARG A 80 -5.63 -50.13 -31.67
N ALA A 81 -4.38 -50.48 -31.36
CA ALA A 81 -3.94 -51.87 -31.26
C ALA A 81 -4.66 -52.61 -30.11
N SER A 82 -4.81 -51.97 -28.95
CA SER A 82 -5.59 -52.54 -27.84
C SER A 82 -7.06 -52.75 -28.21
N THR A 83 -7.68 -51.79 -28.92
CA THR A 83 -9.06 -51.94 -29.41
C THR A 83 -9.17 -53.05 -30.46
N HIS A 84 -8.16 -53.21 -31.33
CA HIS A 84 -8.10 -54.31 -32.29
C HIS A 84 -8.06 -55.66 -31.60
N ALA A 85 -7.12 -55.85 -30.66
CA ALA A 85 -6.98 -57.09 -29.90
C ALA A 85 -8.27 -57.44 -29.16
N ARG A 86 -8.91 -56.46 -28.50
CA ARG A 86 -10.21 -56.65 -27.84
C ARG A 86 -11.30 -57.14 -28.79
N LEU A 87 -11.35 -56.65 -30.02
CA LEU A 87 -12.33 -57.06 -31.02
C LEU A 87 -12.04 -58.47 -31.56
N GLU A 88 -10.77 -58.84 -31.69
CA GLU A 88 -10.35 -60.21 -32.03
C GLU A 88 -10.69 -61.18 -30.89
N ASP A 89 -10.34 -60.83 -29.64
CA ASP A 89 -10.65 -61.62 -28.44
C ASP A 89 -12.17 -61.85 -28.30
N TYR A 90 -12.97 -60.80 -28.52
CA TYR A 90 -14.43 -60.93 -28.52
C TYR A 90 -14.92 -61.91 -29.58
N PHE A 91 -14.37 -61.82 -30.80
CA PHE A 91 -14.74 -62.72 -31.88
C PHE A 91 -14.40 -64.18 -31.54
N GLU A 92 -13.20 -64.44 -31.01
CA GLU A 92 -12.80 -65.77 -30.56
C GLU A 92 -13.66 -66.28 -29.40
N GLU A 93 -14.03 -65.40 -28.46
CA GLU A 93 -14.95 -65.72 -27.36
C GLU A 93 -16.33 -66.12 -27.90
N GLN A 94 -16.89 -65.42 -28.89
CA GLN A 94 -18.17 -65.78 -29.49
C GLN A 94 -18.13 -67.15 -30.17
N LEU A 95 -17.02 -67.49 -30.84
CA LEU A 95 -16.82 -68.83 -31.38
C LEU A 95 -16.75 -69.88 -30.27
N ALA A 96 -16.02 -69.61 -29.19
CA ALA A 96 -15.90 -70.53 -28.06
C ALA A 96 -17.25 -70.76 -27.35
N VAL A 97 -18.01 -69.70 -27.08
CA VAL A 97 -19.36 -69.76 -26.48
C VAL A 97 -20.30 -70.57 -27.36
N PHE A 98 -20.26 -70.37 -28.68
CA PHE A 98 -21.05 -71.17 -29.60
C PHE A 98 -20.66 -72.66 -29.57
N ALA A 99 -19.36 -72.95 -29.51
CA ALA A 99 -18.86 -74.32 -29.51
C ALA A 99 -19.25 -75.10 -28.24
N GLN A 100 -19.27 -74.44 -27.08
CA GLN A 100 -19.65 -75.05 -25.80
C GLN A 100 -21.08 -75.63 -25.80
N GLY A 101 -21.99 -75.07 -26.61
CA GLY A 101 -23.37 -75.54 -26.71
C GLY A 101 -23.58 -76.74 -27.65
N ARG A 102 -22.52 -77.27 -28.28
CA ARG A 102 -22.63 -78.19 -29.42
C ARG A 102 -21.69 -79.39 -29.31
N SER A 103 -22.23 -80.58 -29.06
CA SER A 103 -21.46 -81.83 -29.00
C SER A 103 -21.09 -82.39 -30.38
N ASP A 104 -21.67 -81.87 -31.46
CA ASP A 104 -21.47 -82.33 -32.84
C ASP A 104 -20.33 -81.59 -33.57
N LEU A 105 -19.61 -80.70 -32.88
CA LEU A 105 -18.46 -79.98 -33.43
C LEU A 105 -17.13 -80.68 -33.09
N PRO A 106 -16.13 -80.65 -33.99
CA PRO A 106 -14.80 -81.15 -33.69
C PRO A 106 -14.11 -80.30 -32.61
N SER A 107 -13.19 -80.89 -31.85
CA SER A 107 -12.50 -80.22 -30.72
C SER A 107 -11.65 -79.02 -31.13
N ASP A 108 -11.22 -78.95 -32.39
CA ASP A 108 -10.47 -77.83 -32.96
C ASP A 108 -11.33 -76.88 -33.81
N TRP A 109 -12.67 -76.96 -33.68
CA TRP A 109 -13.60 -76.17 -34.48
C TRP A 109 -13.38 -74.66 -34.35
N VAL A 110 -13.12 -74.14 -33.15
CA VAL A 110 -12.88 -72.70 -32.93
C VAL A 110 -11.67 -72.22 -33.75
N ARG A 111 -10.59 -73.01 -33.76
CA ARG A 111 -9.40 -72.74 -34.55
C ARG A 111 -9.70 -72.77 -36.04
N LEU A 112 -10.38 -73.82 -36.53
CA LEU A 112 -10.76 -73.97 -37.94
C LEU A 112 -11.70 -72.84 -38.41
N ALA A 113 -12.66 -72.45 -37.58
CA ALA A 113 -13.60 -71.37 -37.87
C ALA A 113 -12.91 -69.99 -37.86
N SER A 114 -12.01 -69.75 -36.91
CA SER A 114 -11.21 -68.53 -36.85
C SER A 114 -10.27 -68.41 -38.06
N GLU A 115 -9.55 -69.48 -38.42
CA GLU A 115 -8.70 -69.54 -39.62
C GLU A 115 -9.49 -69.28 -40.91
N ALA A 116 -10.67 -69.90 -41.04
CA ALA A 116 -11.53 -69.71 -42.21
C ALA A 116 -12.14 -68.29 -42.30
N ALA A 117 -12.37 -67.64 -41.15
CA ALA A 117 -12.96 -66.30 -41.07
C ALA A 117 -11.93 -65.16 -40.96
N SER A 118 -10.64 -65.46 -40.80
CA SER A 118 -9.57 -64.50 -40.50
C SER A 118 -9.61 -63.26 -41.40
N GLU A 119 -9.67 -63.44 -42.72
CA GLU A 119 -9.69 -62.29 -43.65
C GLU A 119 -10.98 -61.47 -43.56
N GLN A 120 -12.13 -62.12 -43.37
CA GLN A 120 -13.41 -61.44 -43.19
C GLN A 120 -13.42 -60.61 -41.90
N VAL A 121 -12.93 -61.18 -40.80
CA VAL A 121 -12.87 -60.52 -39.48
C VAL A 121 -11.86 -59.38 -39.49
N LYS A 122 -10.65 -59.59 -40.01
CA LYS A 122 -9.65 -58.53 -40.17
C LYS A 122 -10.16 -57.38 -41.01
N SER A 123 -10.87 -57.68 -42.10
CA SER A 123 -11.50 -56.65 -42.95
C SER A 123 -12.58 -55.86 -42.20
N ALA A 124 -13.47 -56.56 -41.46
CA ALA A 124 -14.53 -55.93 -40.69
C ALA A 124 -13.99 -55.06 -39.54
N ILE A 125 -13.03 -55.57 -38.77
CA ILE A 125 -12.34 -54.82 -37.70
C ILE A 125 -11.60 -53.62 -38.31
N GLY A 126 -10.88 -53.81 -39.42
CA GLY A 126 -10.17 -52.76 -40.13
C GLY A 126 -11.09 -51.61 -40.58
N ALA A 127 -12.25 -51.94 -41.16
CA ALA A 127 -13.26 -50.97 -41.56
C ALA A 127 -13.83 -50.20 -40.35
N LEU A 128 -14.18 -50.93 -39.29
CA LEU A 128 -14.71 -50.33 -38.05
C LEU A 128 -13.71 -49.35 -37.42
N LEU A 129 -12.43 -49.75 -37.34
CA LEU A 129 -11.36 -48.90 -36.81
C LEU A 129 -11.04 -47.71 -37.74
N ALA A 130 -11.21 -47.85 -39.05
CA ALA A 130 -11.01 -46.73 -39.97
C ALA A 130 -12.11 -45.67 -39.85
N GLU A 131 -13.36 -46.10 -39.70
CA GLU A 131 -14.53 -45.22 -39.69
C GLU A 131 -14.74 -44.54 -38.33
N ARG A 132 -14.69 -45.29 -37.22
CA ARG A 132 -15.20 -44.81 -35.93
C ARG A 132 -14.15 -44.54 -34.87
N PHE A 133 -13.04 -45.28 -34.88
CA PHE A 133 -12.04 -45.21 -33.80
C PHE A 133 -11.50 -43.80 -33.57
N ALA A 134 -11.30 -43.01 -34.65
CA ALA A 134 -10.77 -41.65 -34.53
C ALA A 134 -11.62 -40.76 -33.61
N GLN A 135 -12.95 -40.85 -33.74
CA GLN A 135 -13.89 -40.06 -32.95
C GLN A 135 -13.94 -40.55 -31.49
N VAL A 136 -14.03 -41.87 -31.29
CA VAL A 136 -14.08 -42.49 -29.96
C VAL A 136 -12.80 -42.18 -29.19
N TYR A 137 -11.64 -42.30 -29.84
CA TYR A 137 -10.34 -41.97 -29.25
C TYR A 137 -10.26 -40.49 -28.84
N ALA A 138 -10.71 -39.56 -29.69
CA ALA A 138 -10.72 -38.14 -29.36
C ALA A 138 -11.58 -37.85 -28.11
N GLN A 139 -12.79 -38.43 -28.04
CA GLN A 139 -13.66 -38.28 -26.88
C GLN A 139 -13.05 -38.87 -25.61
N GLY A 140 -12.45 -40.08 -25.70
CA GLY A 140 -11.79 -40.70 -24.57
C GLY A 140 -10.56 -39.91 -24.10
N ARG A 141 -9.79 -39.34 -25.03
CA ARG A 141 -8.67 -38.45 -24.72
C ARG A 141 -9.14 -37.21 -23.98
N ASP A 142 -10.20 -36.54 -24.44
CA ASP A 142 -10.76 -35.35 -23.79
C ASP A 142 -11.24 -35.66 -22.36
N ILE A 143 -11.80 -36.85 -22.13
CA ILE A 143 -12.17 -37.31 -20.78
C ILE A 143 -10.91 -37.49 -19.92
N ALA A 144 -9.89 -38.21 -20.39
CA ALA A 144 -8.66 -38.43 -19.64
C ALA A 144 -7.92 -37.13 -19.31
N VAL A 145 -7.84 -36.21 -20.28
CA VAL A 145 -7.26 -34.87 -20.10
C VAL A 145 -7.99 -34.13 -18.98
N ARG A 146 -9.33 -34.06 -19.01
CA ARG A 146 -10.14 -33.40 -17.97
C ARG A 146 -10.01 -34.06 -16.61
N LEU A 147 -10.03 -35.39 -16.54
CA LEU A 147 -9.84 -36.12 -15.29
C LEU A 147 -8.49 -35.79 -14.67
N GLN A 148 -7.43 -35.75 -15.48
CA GLN A 148 -6.13 -35.35 -14.99
C GLN A 148 -6.14 -33.90 -14.49
N GLN A 149 -6.71 -32.95 -15.24
CA GLN A 149 -6.76 -31.52 -14.84
C GLN A 149 -7.32 -31.32 -13.43
N VAL A 150 -8.40 -32.03 -13.09
CA VAL A 150 -9.04 -31.94 -11.76
C VAL A 150 -8.17 -32.59 -10.67
N SER A 151 -7.35 -33.58 -11.03
CA SER A 151 -6.43 -34.25 -10.11
C SER A 151 -5.05 -33.60 -9.98
N LEU A 152 -4.75 -32.57 -10.78
CA LEU A 152 -3.48 -31.85 -10.69
C LEU A 152 -3.42 -31.09 -9.36
N ASP A 153 -2.67 -31.63 -8.41
CA ASP A 153 -2.29 -30.90 -7.21
C ASP A 153 -0.78 -30.67 -7.24
N THR A 154 -0.40 -29.43 -7.46
CA THR A 154 0.99 -29.01 -7.32
C THR A 154 1.05 -27.79 -6.44
N ARG A 155 1.94 -27.87 -5.47
CA ARG A 155 2.12 -26.82 -4.50
C ARG A 155 3.60 -26.64 -4.22
N PRO A 156 4.17 -25.50 -4.67
CA PRO A 156 5.50 -25.08 -4.27
C PRO A 156 5.73 -25.25 -2.78
N ALA A 157 6.88 -25.75 -2.39
CA ALA A 157 7.26 -25.79 -0.99
C ALA A 157 7.49 -24.36 -0.46
N VAL A 158 7.32 -24.17 0.85
CA VAL A 158 7.52 -22.87 1.52
C VAL A 158 8.89 -22.26 1.18
N GLY A 159 9.95 -23.06 1.21
CA GLY A 159 11.31 -22.62 0.87
C GLY A 159 11.48 -22.19 -0.59
N GLU A 160 10.71 -22.75 -1.53
CA GLU A 160 10.74 -22.32 -2.94
C GLU A 160 10.08 -20.95 -3.11
N ILE A 161 9.00 -20.69 -2.38
CA ILE A 161 8.36 -19.36 -2.35
C ILE A 161 9.30 -18.31 -1.74
N GLU A 162 9.98 -18.64 -0.64
CA GLU A 162 10.97 -17.75 -0.02
C GLU A 162 12.14 -17.45 -0.96
N GLN A 163 12.61 -18.45 -1.71
CA GLN A 163 13.66 -18.26 -2.71
C GLN A 163 13.21 -17.32 -3.84
N VAL A 164 11.97 -17.46 -4.33
CA VAL A 164 11.40 -16.55 -5.34
C VAL A 164 11.25 -15.13 -4.79
N ALA A 165 10.90 -14.97 -3.51
CA ALA A 165 10.77 -13.66 -2.88
C ALA A 165 12.13 -12.96 -2.65
N GLY A 166 13.20 -13.74 -2.46
CA GLY A 166 14.55 -13.24 -2.20
C GLY A 166 14.71 -12.66 -0.79
N ASP A 167 15.35 -11.49 -0.67
CA ASP A 167 15.63 -10.87 0.63
C ASP A 167 14.31 -10.49 1.37
N PRO A 168 14.06 -11.02 2.58
CA PRO A 168 12.82 -10.78 3.32
C PRO A 168 12.55 -9.30 3.66
N SER A 169 13.61 -8.52 3.90
CA SER A 169 13.47 -7.11 4.28
C SER A 169 13.02 -6.27 3.09
N ARG A 170 13.73 -6.39 1.97
CA ARG A 170 13.38 -5.73 0.71
C ARG A 170 12.03 -6.20 0.20
N PHE A 171 11.69 -7.48 0.35
CA PHE A 171 10.41 -8.01 -0.09
C PHE A 171 9.23 -7.41 0.69
N ALA A 172 9.37 -7.23 2.02
CA ALA A 172 8.34 -6.61 2.85
C ALA A 172 8.01 -5.15 2.44
N GLU A 173 8.99 -4.44 1.86
CA GLU A 173 8.85 -3.05 1.38
C GLU A 173 8.09 -2.93 0.05
N ARG A 174 7.96 -4.02 -0.70
CA ARG A 174 7.28 -4.01 -2.00
C ARG A 174 5.78 -3.75 -1.85
N GLY A 175 5.21 -3.06 -2.84
CA GLY A 175 3.76 -2.92 -2.97
C GLY A 175 3.08 -4.21 -3.43
N PRO A 176 1.77 -4.41 -3.13
CA PRO A 176 1.03 -5.62 -3.55
C PRO A 176 1.10 -5.91 -5.07
N ASP A 177 1.08 -4.86 -5.89
CA ASP A 177 1.18 -4.99 -7.35
C ASP A 177 2.56 -5.48 -7.79
N GLN A 178 3.62 -5.08 -7.09
CA GLN A 178 4.97 -5.54 -7.37
C GLN A 178 5.13 -7.01 -7.01
N VAL A 179 4.57 -7.45 -5.87
CA VAL A 179 4.54 -8.86 -5.45
C VAL A 179 3.81 -9.72 -6.48
N SER A 180 2.65 -9.26 -6.97
CA SER A 180 1.90 -9.98 -8.01
C SER A 180 2.69 -10.14 -9.32
N ARG A 181 3.40 -9.08 -9.76
CA ARG A 181 4.25 -9.13 -10.96
C ARG A 181 5.49 -10.01 -10.80
N MET A 182 6.06 -10.08 -9.59
CA MET A 182 7.19 -10.98 -9.31
C MET A 182 6.82 -12.44 -9.52
N ALA A 183 5.61 -12.85 -9.12
CA ALA A 183 5.17 -14.22 -9.31
C ALA A 183 5.26 -14.69 -10.78
N GLU A 184 5.00 -13.80 -11.73
CA GLU A 184 5.09 -14.11 -13.16
C GLU A 184 6.52 -14.19 -13.68
N ARG A 185 7.39 -13.27 -13.23
CA ARG A 185 8.77 -13.13 -13.72
C ARG A 185 9.72 -14.06 -12.98
N GLU A 186 9.73 -13.96 -11.66
CA GLU A 186 10.66 -14.67 -10.77
C GLU A 186 10.14 -16.08 -10.44
N GLY A 187 8.83 -16.32 -10.55
CA GLY A 187 8.25 -17.67 -10.46
C GLY A 187 8.39 -18.51 -11.72
N ALA A 188 8.87 -17.95 -12.84
CA ALA A 188 8.99 -18.65 -14.11
C ALA A 188 9.85 -19.93 -14.04
N PRO A 189 11.05 -19.91 -13.42
CA PRO A 189 11.87 -21.11 -13.29
C PRO A 189 11.18 -22.22 -12.49
N LEU A 190 10.37 -21.83 -11.49
CA LEU A 190 9.64 -22.78 -10.67
C LEU A 190 8.53 -23.46 -11.45
N ARG A 191 7.77 -22.71 -12.26
CA ARG A 191 6.76 -23.30 -13.18
C ARG A 191 7.39 -24.31 -14.11
N GLN A 192 8.49 -23.93 -14.75
CA GLN A 192 9.20 -24.81 -15.69
C GLN A 192 9.68 -26.08 -15.00
N ARG A 193 10.26 -25.98 -13.80
CA ARG A 193 10.72 -27.14 -13.03
C ARG A 193 9.58 -28.10 -12.68
N TYR A 194 8.42 -27.61 -12.26
CA TYR A 194 7.28 -28.48 -11.94
C TYR A 194 6.73 -29.20 -13.18
N VAL A 195 6.72 -28.54 -14.35
CA VAL A 195 6.39 -29.19 -15.62
C VAL A 195 7.44 -30.25 -15.97
N GLU A 196 8.73 -29.93 -15.86
CA GLU A 196 9.82 -30.86 -16.15
C GLU A 196 9.81 -32.09 -15.24
N LEU A 197 9.52 -31.93 -13.94
CA LEU A 197 9.33 -33.03 -13.00
C LEU A 197 8.16 -33.92 -13.43
N ALA A 198 6.99 -33.33 -13.71
CA ALA A 198 5.82 -34.08 -14.15
C ALA A 198 6.02 -34.78 -15.51
N ARG A 199 6.84 -34.19 -16.40
CA ARG A 199 7.29 -34.82 -17.65
C ARG A 199 8.26 -35.97 -17.40
N GLY A 200 9.20 -35.80 -16.48
CA GLY A 200 10.21 -36.81 -16.10
C GLY A 200 9.59 -38.04 -15.47
N ASP A 201 8.60 -37.85 -14.62
CA ASP A 201 7.80 -38.93 -14.00
C ASP A 201 6.80 -39.55 -14.98
N GLN A 202 6.71 -39.02 -16.21
CA GLN A 202 5.79 -39.44 -17.26
C GLN A 202 4.31 -39.44 -16.83
N THR A 203 3.98 -38.63 -15.83
CA THR A 203 2.65 -38.59 -15.25
C THR A 203 1.74 -37.61 -15.96
N LEU A 204 2.28 -36.67 -16.75
CA LEU A 204 1.54 -35.55 -17.36
C LEU A 204 1.24 -35.77 -18.84
N LEU A 205 -0.04 -35.64 -19.22
CA LEU A 205 -0.44 -35.56 -20.62
C LEU A 205 -0.03 -34.20 -21.21
N GLU A 206 0.43 -34.18 -22.46
CA GLU A 206 0.95 -32.99 -23.13
C GLU A 206 -0.04 -31.81 -23.12
N GLU A 207 -1.33 -32.09 -23.30
CA GLU A 207 -2.40 -31.09 -23.30
C GLU A 207 -2.58 -30.39 -21.94
N ASN A 208 -2.08 -31.00 -20.85
CA ASN A 208 -2.20 -30.50 -19.50
C ASN A 208 -0.98 -29.71 -19.01
N GLU A 209 0.07 -29.59 -19.82
CA GLU A 209 1.26 -28.83 -19.45
C GLU A 209 0.94 -27.37 -19.14
N ARG A 210 0.16 -26.71 -20.00
CA ARG A 210 -0.26 -25.31 -19.77
C ARG A 210 -1.14 -25.16 -18.54
N THR A 211 -2.03 -26.12 -18.30
CA THR A 211 -2.89 -26.12 -17.10
C THR A 211 -2.03 -26.25 -15.85
N LEU A 212 -1.03 -27.12 -15.86
CA LEU A 212 -0.09 -27.25 -14.75
C LEU A 212 0.72 -25.96 -14.54
N GLU A 213 1.23 -25.33 -15.59
CA GLU A 213 1.94 -24.05 -15.49
C GLU A 213 1.08 -22.95 -14.84
N GLN A 214 -0.20 -22.87 -15.24
CA GLN A 214 -1.16 -21.91 -14.69
C GLN A 214 -1.46 -22.19 -13.22
N LEU A 215 -1.65 -23.46 -12.85
CA LEU A 215 -1.86 -23.86 -11.46
C LEU A 215 -0.65 -23.51 -10.59
N VAL A 216 0.56 -23.83 -11.04
CA VAL A 216 1.79 -23.48 -10.31
C VAL A 216 1.91 -21.96 -10.17
N LEU A 217 1.65 -21.19 -11.23
CA LEU A 217 1.66 -19.72 -11.17
C LEU A 217 0.68 -19.19 -10.12
N GLU A 218 -0.54 -19.71 -10.08
CA GLU A 218 -1.55 -19.30 -9.11
C GLU A 218 -1.11 -19.60 -7.67
N LYS A 219 -0.51 -20.78 -7.44
CA LYS A 219 0.02 -21.18 -6.13
C LYS A 219 1.22 -20.33 -5.73
N VAL A 220 2.12 -19.99 -6.66
CA VAL A 220 3.22 -19.04 -6.42
C VAL A 220 2.70 -17.66 -6.05
N ARG A 221 1.73 -17.12 -6.81
CA ARG A 221 1.11 -15.82 -6.51
C ARG A 221 0.52 -15.80 -5.10
N ARG A 222 -0.24 -16.84 -4.74
CA ARG A 222 -0.84 -16.97 -3.41
C ARG A 222 0.22 -17.09 -2.32
N GLY A 223 1.22 -17.94 -2.52
CA GLY A 223 2.33 -18.13 -1.58
C GLY A 223 3.10 -16.84 -1.32
N LEU A 224 3.45 -16.10 -2.38
CA LEU A 224 4.15 -14.82 -2.26
C LEU A 224 3.30 -13.75 -1.57
N ALA A 225 2.01 -13.67 -1.89
CA ALA A 225 1.09 -12.73 -1.24
C ALA A 225 0.91 -13.03 0.26
N GLU A 226 0.91 -14.31 0.63
CA GLU A 226 0.82 -14.73 2.03
C GLU A 226 2.13 -14.42 2.78
N TYR A 227 3.26 -14.78 2.19
CA TYR A 227 4.57 -14.47 2.75
C TYR A 227 4.76 -12.96 2.94
N HIS A 228 4.34 -12.15 1.96
CA HIS A 228 4.38 -10.69 2.04
C HIS A 228 3.56 -10.15 3.21
N ARG A 229 2.34 -10.68 3.40
CA ARG A 229 1.48 -10.28 4.52
C ARG A 229 2.07 -10.64 5.87
N GLN A 230 2.65 -11.83 6.03
CA GLN A 230 3.32 -12.22 7.27
C GLN A 230 4.52 -11.33 7.58
N LEU A 231 5.37 -11.04 6.59
CA LEU A 231 6.50 -10.11 6.77
C LEU A 231 6.06 -8.69 7.12
N ARG A 232 4.99 -8.19 6.48
CA ARG A 232 4.42 -6.88 6.81
C ARG A 232 3.78 -6.86 8.18
N LEU A 233 3.08 -7.92 8.59
CA LEU A 233 2.54 -8.03 9.94
C LEU A 233 3.67 -7.90 10.97
N VAL A 234 4.78 -8.64 10.81
CA VAL A 234 5.95 -8.51 11.69
C VAL A 234 6.51 -7.08 11.64
N ARG A 235 6.79 -6.54 10.44
CA ARG A 235 7.40 -5.21 10.29
C ARG A 235 6.54 -4.08 10.86
N ASP A 236 5.23 -4.14 10.64
CA ASP A 236 4.29 -3.05 10.94
C ASP A 236 3.60 -3.27 12.30
N HIS A 237 3.90 -4.37 13.02
CA HIS A 237 3.30 -4.66 14.32
C HIS A 237 3.55 -3.51 15.32
N PRO A 238 2.51 -2.99 16.01
CA PRO A 238 2.67 -1.88 16.93
C PRO A 238 3.28 -2.28 18.29
N GLY A 239 3.28 -3.58 18.60
CA GLY A 239 3.80 -4.17 19.84
C GLY A 239 2.80 -4.23 21.00
N GLY A 240 1.61 -3.65 20.86
CA GLY A 240 0.68 -3.51 21.98
C GLY A 240 1.33 -2.74 23.15
N GLY A 241 0.65 -2.57 24.28
CA GLY A 241 1.25 -1.91 25.46
C GLY A 241 2.34 -2.73 26.16
N VAL A 242 2.89 -3.76 25.50
CA VAL A 242 3.74 -4.80 26.08
C VAL A 242 5.18 -4.29 26.21
N PRO A 243 5.74 -4.25 27.43
CA PRO A 243 7.02 -3.57 27.69
C PRO A 243 8.27 -4.44 27.53
N GLU A 244 8.15 -5.78 27.57
CA GLU A 244 9.28 -6.71 27.55
C GLU A 244 9.40 -7.45 26.21
N ARG A 245 10.64 -7.59 25.73
CA ARG A 245 10.94 -8.32 24.48
C ARG A 245 10.34 -9.72 24.41
N GLY A 246 10.46 -10.56 25.44
CA GLY A 246 9.95 -11.93 25.39
C GLY A 246 8.43 -12.00 25.19
N ALA A 247 7.70 -11.09 25.84
CA ALA A 247 6.25 -10.96 25.67
C ALA A 247 5.87 -10.39 24.29
N LEU A 248 6.65 -9.44 23.75
CA LEU A 248 6.50 -8.94 22.37
C LEU A 248 6.74 -10.04 21.33
N GLU A 249 7.73 -10.91 21.55
CA GLU A 249 7.98 -12.06 20.67
C GLU A 249 6.79 -13.04 20.69
N ALA A 250 6.26 -13.35 21.87
CA ALA A 250 5.09 -14.22 22.00
C ALA A 250 3.84 -13.63 21.32
N ASP A 251 3.59 -12.32 21.48
CA ASP A 251 2.48 -11.60 20.83
C ASP A 251 2.61 -11.64 19.30
N LEU A 252 3.79 -11.34 18.76
CA LEU A 252 4.09 -11.43 17.32
C LEU A 252 3.91 -12.85 16.77
N LEU A 253 4.37 -13.87 17.51
CA LEU A 253 4.18 -15.27 17.12
C LEU A 253 2.70 -15.66 17.13
N GLY A 254 1.95 -15.22 18.13
CA GLY A 254 0.50 -15.41 18.21
C GLY A 254 -0.25 -14.74 17.06
N ALA A 255 0.15 -13.53 16.69
CA ALA A 255 -0.40 -12.80 15.55
C ALA A 255 -0.10 -13.49 14.21
N LEU A 256 1.11 -14.04 14.03
CA LEU A 256 1.46 -14.84 12.86
C LEU A 256 0.66 -16.15 12.78
N ALA A 257 0.52 -16.86 13.90
CA ALA A 257 -0.27 -18.08 13.96
C ALA A 257 -1.74 -17.81 13.63
N SER A 258 -2.33 -16.77 14.22
CA SER A 258 -3.70 -16.34 13.95
C SER A 258 -3.92 -15.95 12.49
N LEU A 259 -2.94 -15.26 11.88
CA LEU A 259 -3.00 -14.90 10.47
C LEU A 259 -2.95 -16.14 9.56
N ALA A 260 -2.14 -17.14 9.91
CA ALA A 260 -2.04 -18.39 9.16
C ALA A 260 -3.31 -19.26 9.30
N GLU A 261 -3.88 -19.36 10.50
CA GLU A 261 -5.11 -20.12 10.79
C GLU A 261 -6.35 -19.49 10.13
N ALA A 262 -6.48 -18.16 10.16
CA ALA A 262 -7.57 -17.46 9.51
C ALA A 262 -7.57 -17.63 7.97
N GLN A 263 -6.47 -18.14 7.40
CA GLN A 263 -6.21 -18.21 5.97
C GLN A 263 -5.96 -19.63 5.47
N ASP A 264 -6.67 -20.62 6.02
CA ASP A 264 -6.69 -22.02 5.55
C ASP A 264 -6.95 -22.19 4.02
N ALA A 265 -7.26 -21.10 3.31
CA ALA A 265 -7.30 -21.00 1.85
C ALA A 265 -5.92 -21.07 1.14
N GLY A 266 -4.79 -20.81 1.82
CA GLY A 266 -3.45 -20.84 1.22
C GLY A 266 -2.60 -22.05 1.62
N GLY A 267 -2.88 -22.63 2.80
CA GLY A 267 -2.21 -23.80 3.37
C GLY A 267 -0.71 -23.65 3.68
N TYR A 268 -0.10 -22.47 3.52
CA TYR A 268 1.37 -22.27 3.62
C TYR A 268 1.89 -22.16 5.05
N GLY A 269 0.99 -22.07 6.04
CA GLY A 269 1.38 -21.92 7.44
C GLY A 269 2.23 -20.67 7.66
N VAL A 270 3.02 -20.68 8.74
CA VAL A 270 3.96 -19.60 9.04
C VAL A 270 5.29 -19.83 8.32
N PHE A 271 5.74 -18.83 7.57
CA PHE A 271 7.02 -18.88 6.85
C PHE A 271 8.22 -18.82 7.82
N PRO A 272 9.25 -19.69 7.68
CA PRO A 272 10.42 -19.72 8.55
C PRO A 272 11.15 -18.38 8.66
N SER A 273 11.33 -17.68 7.54
CA SER A 273 11.97 -16.37 7.54
C SER A 273 11.15 -15.30 8.26
N ALA A 274 9.82 -15.30 8.10
CA ALA A 274 8.94 -14.40 8.86
C ALA A 274 9.05 -14.67 10.37
N ARG A 275 9.09 -15.93 10.77
CA ARG A 275 9.32 -16.35 12.16
C ARG A 275 10.69 -15.91 12.68
N GLY A 276 11.75 -16.08 11.89
CA GLY A 276 13.11 -15.67 12.25
C GLY A 276 13.26 -14.17 12.51
N ARG A 277 12.39 -13.34 11.92
CA ARG A 277 12.40 -11.88 12.10
C ARG A 277 11.64 -11.38 13.33
N VAL A 278 10.88 -12.24 14.00
CA VAL A 278 10.11 -11.85 15.20
C VAL A 278 11.03 -11.31 16.30
N ALA A 279 12.14 -12.01 16.57
CA ALA A 279 13.09 -11.61 17.61
C ALA A 279 13.74 -10.25 17.33
N GLU A 280 14.14 -10.01 16.07
CA GLU A 280 14.68 -8.72 15.62
C GLU A 280 13.65 -7.59 15.79
N ARG A 281 12.40 -7.84 15.39
CA ARG A 281 11.32 -6.87 15.51
C ARG A 281 11.00 -6.56 16.97
N ALA A 282 10.87 -7.58 17.80
CA ALA A 282 10.55 -7.43 19.22
C ALA A 282 11.61 -6.58 19.94
N ALA A 283 12.89 -6.80 19.65
CA ALA A 283 13.98 -5.98 20.19
C ALA A 283 13.85 -4.51 19.75
N LYS A 284 13.57 -4.23 18.47
CA LYS A 284 13.36 -2.84 17.99
C LYS A 284 12.12 -2.19 18.61
N LEU A 285 11.06 -2.95 18.83
CA LEU A 285 9.83 -2.46 19.46
C LEU A 285 10.06 -2.13 20.93
N GLU A 286 10.76 -2.99 21.68
CA GLU A 286 11.09 -2.76 23.08
C GLU A 286 11.83 -1.43 23.27
N VAL A 287 12.89 -1.19 22.48
CA VAL A 287 13.66 0.07 22.52
C VAL A 287 12.75 1.27 22.20
N ARG A 288 11.99 1.21 21.11
CA ARG A 288 11.10 2.31 20.70
C ARG A 288 9.99 2.59 21.71
N LEU A 289 9.41 1.56 22.32
CA LEU A 289 8.37 1.71 23.34
C LEU A 289 8.94 2.32 24.61
N PHE A 290 10.16 1.92 24.99
CA PHE A 290 10.87 2.51 26.11
C PHE A 290 11.27 3.96 25.85
N GLU A 291 11.80 4.30 24.67
CA GLU A 291 12.07 5.68 24.24
C GLU A 291 10.84 6.57 24.38
N ARG A 292 9.70 6.13 23.83
CA ARG A 292 8.43 6.86 23.96
C ARG A 292 8.01 7.03 25.41
N PHE A 293 8.23 6.02 26.24
CA PHE A 293 7.94 6.10 27.66
C PHE A 293 8.83 7.10 28.37
N VAL A 294 10.14 7.07 28.15
CA VAL A 294 11.11 8.05 28.68
C VAL A 294 10.70 9.46 28.28
N SER A 295 10.45 9.70 26.98
CA SER A 295 9.98 11.00 26.49
C SER A 295 8.67 11.42 27.15
N ALA A 296 7.70 10.52 27.36
CA ALA A 296 6.44 10.86 28.01
C ALA A 296 6.58 11.11 29.53
N GLN A 297 7.58 10.51 30.20
CA GLN A 297 7.85 10.78 31.61
C GLN A 297 8.57 12.11 31.83
N LEU A 298 9.31 12.59 30.81
CA LEU A 298 10.15 13.80 30.89
C LEU A 298 9.57 15.01 30.14
N ARG A 299 8.81 14.83 29.05
CA ARG A 299 8.02 15.91 28.44
C ARG A 299 6.82 16.16 29.34
N GLY A 300 6.84 17.29 30.05
CA GLY A 300 5.75 17.65 30.93
C GLY A 300 4.40 17.68 30.20
N GLY A 301 3.34 17.30 30.90
CA GLY A 301 1.98 17.48 30.39
C GLY A 301 1.62 18.96 30.21
N ILE A 302 0.36 19.23 29.85
CA ILE A 302 -0.19 20.58 29.56
C ILE A 302 0.13 21.63 30.66
N ASP A 303 0.44 21.19 31.88
CA ASP A 303 0.84 22.04 33.02
C ASP A 303 2.36 22.29 33.14
N GLY A 304 3.18 21.90 32.16
CA GLY A 304 4.63 22.17 32.11
C GLY A 304 5.49 21.43 33.15
N GLY A 305 4.90 20.51 33.92
CA GLY A 305 5.57 19.78 35.00
C GLY A 305 6.12 18.42 34.55
N CYS A 306 7.37 18.14 34.91
CA CYS A 306 8.04 16.86 34.65
C CYS A 306 7.43 15.72 35.49
N THR A 307 6.80 14.73 34.85
CA THR A 307 6.05 13.66 35.55
C THR A 307 6.95 12.73 36.39
N ALA A 308 8.24 12.62 36.03
CA ALA A 308 9.24 11.91 36.81
C ALA A 308 9.77 12.71 38.01
N LEU A 309 9.68 14.05 37.98
CA LEU A 309 10.29 14.94 38.97
C LEU A 309 9.29 15.96 39.52
N SER A 310 8.81 15.75 40.75
CA SER A 310 8.04 16.77 41.46
C SER A 310 8.90 18.00 41.79
N ARG A 311 8.30 19.21 41.74
CA ARG A 311 8.96 20.48 42.15
C ARG A 311 9.59 20.40 43.55
N GLN A 312 8.98 19.68 44.49
CA GLN A 312 9.52 19.43 45.84
C GLN A 312 10.82 18.60 45.84
N ARG A 313 10.91 17.58 45.00
CA ARG A 313 12.14 16.75 44.88
C ARG A 313 13.30 17.54 44.29
N ILE A 314 13.03 18.41 43.32
CA ILE A 314 14.04 19.31 42.74
C ILE A 314 14.46 20.34 43.81
N ALA A 315 13.51 20.98 44.49
CA ALA A 315 13.80 21.99 45.52
C ALA A 315 14.60 21.44 46.73
N HIS A 316 14.37 20.19 47.14
CA HIS A 316 15.16 19.54 48.21
C HIS A 316 16.58 19.11 47.77
N ARG A 317 16.81 18.97 46.46
CA ARG A 317 18.10 18.60 45.86
C ARG A 317 18.91 19.81 45.39
N VAL A 318 18.35 21.03 45.51
CA VAL A 318 19.06 22.31 45.34
C VAL A 318 19.33 22.94 46.73
N PRO A 319 20.15 22.34 47.62
CA PRO A 319 20.50 22.97 48.89
C PRO A 319 21.74 23.84 48.67
N VAL A 320 21.59 24.95 47.96
CA VAL A 320 22.74 25.82 47.73
C VAL A 320 22.45 27.19 48.31
N PRO A 321 23.20 27.64 49.34
CA PRO A 321 23.25 29.04 49.74
C PRO A 321 23.41 29.95 48.51
N PRO A 322 22.85 31.17 48.51
CA PRO A 322 22.86 32.06 47.34
C PRO A 322 24.25 32.23 46.71
N GLU A 323 25.30 32.20 47.53
CA GLU A 323 26.70 32.34 47.11
C GLU A 323 27.27 31.16 46.31
N GLN A 324 26.59 30.01 46.27
CA GLN A 324 27.09 28.80 45.58
C GLN A 324 26.19 28.36 44.41
N LEU A 325 25.13 29.11 44.10
CA LEU A 325 24.37 28.92 42.87
C LEU A 325 25.24 29.30 41.65
N PRO A 326 25.25 28.51 40.57
CA PRO A 326 25.99 28.87 39.37
C PRO A 326 25.51 30.20 38.78
N ALA A 327 26.45 30.94 38.19
CA ALA A 327 26.20 32.26 37.62
C ALA A 327 25.20 32.18 36.46
N MET A 328 25.32 31.14 35.62
CA MET A 328 24.51 30.94 34.41
C MET A 328 23.46 29.82 34.58
N GLU A 329 22.25 30.01 34.04
CA GLU A 329 21.21 28.97 33.92
C GLU A 329 21.74 27.67 33.30
N THR A 330 22.60 27.77 32.27
CA THR A 330 23.18 26.60 31.61
C THR A 330 24.07 25.77 32.54
N GLU A 331 24.92 26.42 33.34
CA GLU A 331 25.78 25.74 34.31
C GLU A 331 24.94 25.11 35.44
N HIS A 332 23.88 25.81 35.87
CA HIS A 332 22.95 25.30 36.87
C HIS A 332 22.18 24.08 36.35
N LEU A 333 21.73 24.11 35.09
CA LEU A 333 21.08 22.98 34.44
C LEU A 333 22.04 21.81 34.26
N GLU A 334 23.29 22.04 33.85
CA GLU A 334 24.30 20.98 33.73
C GLU A 334 24.61 20.30 35.06
N LEU A 335 24.73 21.08 36.14
CA LEU A 335 24.92 20.56 37.49
C LEU A 335 23.74 19.68 37.91
N LEU A 336 22.50 20.21 37.80
CA LEU A 336 21.31 19.50 38.22
C LEU A 336 21.01 18.28 37.36
N THR A 337 21.22 18.37 36.04
CA THR A 337 21.13 17.22 35.14
C THR A 337 22.12 16.14 35.57
N ARG A 338 23.37 16.48 35.89
CA ARG A 338 24.39 15.52 36.34
C ARG A 338 24.02 14.85 37.67
N GLU A 339 23.51 15.61 38.63
CA GLU A 339 23.16 15.09 39.97
C GLU A 339 21.86 14.27 39.97
N LEU A 340 20.86 14.70 39.19
CA LEU A 340 19.54 14.07 39.15
C LEU A 340 19.49 12.90 38.17
N LYS A 341 20.33 12.88 37.12
CA LYS A 341 20.30 11.85 36.07
C LYS A 341 20.29 10.41 36.62
N PRO A 342 21.17 9.99 37.54
CA PRO A 342 21.15 8.62 38.05
C PRO A 342 19.82 8.26 38.72
N ALA A 343 19.30 9.14 39.58
CA ALA A 343 18.06 8.90 40.31
C ALA A 343 16.83 8.88 39.40
N VAL A 344 16.74 9.80 38.44
CA VAL A 344 15.62 9.88 37.48
C VAL A 344 15.64 8.70 36.53
N ARG A 345 16.83 8.31 36.06
CA ARG A 345 17.03 7.11 35.23
C ARG A 345 16.53 5.86 35.96
N ASP A 346 16.99 5.64 37.19
CA ASP A 346 16.65 4.46 37.97
C ASP A 346 15.14 4.44 38.31
N GLU A 347 14.54 5.60 38.56
CA GLU A 347 13.09 5.73 38.76
C GLU A 347 12.30 5.40 37.48
N ILE A 348 12.66 5.96 36.33
CA ILE A 348 11.98 5.69 35.05
C ILE A 348 12.13 4.22 34.66
N ALA A 349 13.34 3.65 34.79
CA ALA A 349 13.58 2.23 34.57
C ALA A 349 12.75 1.37 35.53
N GLY A 350 12.70 1.72 36.82
CA GLY A 350 11.88 1.04 37.81
C GLY A 350 10.38 1.09 37.51
N ARG A 351 9.85 2.23 37.05
CA ARG A 351 8.46 2.37 36.59
C ARG A 351 8.17 1.49 35.37
N TRP A 352 9.11 1.36 34.44
CA TRP A 352 8.95 0.49 33.27
C TRP A 352 9.00 -1.00 33.64
N VAL A 353 9.92 -1.40 34.53
CA VAL A 353 9.99 -2.75 35.10
C VAL A 353 8.68 -3.09 35.83
N ALA A 354 8.15 -2.18 36.65
CA ALA A 354 6.87 -2.38 37.33
C ALA A 354 5.70 -2.56 36.35
N LYS A 355 5.72 -1.86 35.21
CA LYS A 355 4.73 -2.01 34.14
C LYS A 355 4.79 -3.39 33.46
N ALA A 356 5.97 -4.00 33.41
CA ALA A 356 6.17 -5.33 32.86
C ALA A 356 5.74 -6.47 33.80
N GLY A 357 5.62 -6.18 35.10
CA GLY A 357 5.15 -7.14 36.10
C GLY A 357 6.25 -8.07 36.63
N SER A 358 5.85 -9.11 37.35
CA SER A 358 6.76 -9.97 38.14
C SER A 358 7.49 -11.06 37.35
N THR A 359 7.23 -11.19 36.05
CA THR A 359 7.74 -12.28 35.20
C THR A 359 8.91 -11.87 34.29
N VAL A 360 9.48 -10.68 34.51
CA VAL A 360 10.56 -10.16 33.68
C VAL A 360 11.90 -10.84 33.93
N ALA A 361 12.74 -10.88 32.89
CA ALA A 361 14.11 -11.36 33.01
C ALA A 361 14.92 -10.55 34.07
N PRO A 362 15.79 -11.18 34.88
CA PRO A 362 16.54 -10.50 35.94
C PRO A 362 17.43 -9.34 35.47
N ASP A 363 17.89 -9.40 34.23
CA ASP A 363 18.73 -8.39 33.58
C ASP A 363 17.94 -7.27 32.89
N PHE A 364 16.60 -7.35 32.86
CA PHE A 364 15.74 -6.38 32.18
C PHE A 364 15.95 -4.95 32.71
N GLY A 365 15.85 -4.75 34.03
CA GLY A 365 16.11 -3.46 34.66
C GLY A 365 17.53 -2.92 34.39
N PRO A 366 18.59 -3.67 34.72
CA PRO A 366 19.97 -3.28 34.42
C PRO A 366 20.21 -2.91 32.96
N ARG A 367 19.62 -3.64 32.00
CA ARG A 367 19.74 -3.36 30.57
C ARG A 367 19.10 -2.02 30.17
N LEU A 368 17.92 -1.70 30.69
CA LEU A 368 17.27 -0.41 30.46
C LEU A 368 18.10 0.75 31.02
N THR A 369 18.66 0.56 32.23
CA THR A 369 19.57 1.52 32.86
C THR A 369 20.82 1.73 32.00
N ALA A 370 21.41 0.66 31.46
CA ALA A 370 22.53 0.74 30.53
C ALA A 370 22.18 1.47 29.23
N MET A 371 20.97 1.26 28.67
CA MET A 371 20.52 1.98 27.47
C MET A 371 20.46 3.50 27.68
N ILE A 372 20.08 3.97 28.87
CA ILE A 372 20.08 5.41 29.21
C ILE A 372 21.49 5.92 29.52
N THR A 373 22.35 5.09 30.11
CA THR A 373 23.68 5.52 30.60
C THR A 373 24.71 5.54 29.49
N ASP A 374 24.77 4.45 28.72
CA ASP A 374 25.84 4.14 27.77
C ASP A 374 25.33 4.06 26.31
N GLY A 375 24.01 4.14 26.09
CA GLY A 375 23.37 4.00 24.80
C GLY A 375 22.91 5.32 24.15
N GLU A 376 22.42 5.22 22.91
CA GLU A 376 21.92 6.37 22.11
C GLU A 376 20.77 7.14 22.79
N LEU A 377 20.01 6.45 23.66
CA LEU A 377 18.96 7.01 24.51
C LEU A 377 19.47 8.04 25.52
N GLY A 378 20.75 8.00 25.91
CA GLY A 378 21.31 8.89 26.92
C GLY A 378 21.32 10.36 26.51
N VAL A 379 21.56 10.64 25.23
CA VAL A 379 21.56 12.03 24.71
C VAL A 379 20.15 12.61 24.71
N GLU A 380 19.16 11.85 24.24
CA GLU A 380 17.77 12.30 24.22
C GLU A 380 17.20 12.39 25.65
N PHE A 381 17.63 11.50 26.55
CA PHE A 381 17.32 11.57 27.97
C PHE A 381 17.85 12.86 28.60
N ASP A 382 19.13 13.20 28.38
CA ASP A 382 19.75 14.40 28.95
C ASP A 382 19.08 15.67 28.44
N LYS A 383 18.74 15.71 27.15
CA LYS A 383 17.97 16.79 26.55
C LYS A 383 16.60 16.93 27.20
N HIS A 384 15.84 15.84 27.30
CA HIS A 384 14.50 15.88 27.90
C HIS A 384 14.53 16.21 29.39
N LEU A 385 15.52 15.70 30.14
CA LEU A 385 15.72 16.04 31.54
C LEU A 385 16.06 17.54 31.69
N THR A 386 16.93 18.07 30.84
CA THR A 386 17.28 19.50 30.84
C THR A 386 16.06 20.37 30.53
N ASP A 387 15.27 20.01 29.51
CA ASP A 387 14.04 20.73 29.17
C ASP A 387 13.00 20.68 30.31
N CYS A 388 12.94 19.55 31.02
CA CYS A 388 12.12 19.35 32.22
C CYS A 388 12.57 20.20 33.41
N LEU A 389 13.89 20.37 33.62
CA LEU A 389 14.45 21.13 34.72
C LEU A 389 14.43 22.65 34.46
N ARG A 390 14.53 23.08 33.20
CA ARG A 390 14.59 24.49 32.79
C ARG A 390 13.51 25.38 33.43
N PRO A 391 12.20 25.08 33.35
CA PRO A 391 11.19 25.93 33.97
C PRO A 391 11.30 25.98 35.51
N VAL A 392 11.69 24.88 36.14
CA VAL A 392 11.86 24.82 37.60
C VAL A 392 13.08 25.62 38.05
N VAL A 393 14.19 25.53 37.31
CA VAL A 393 15.40 26.33 37.55
C VAL A 393 15.11 27.81 37.39
N ARG A 394 14.34 28.20 36.36
CA ARG A 394 13.89 29.58 36.18
C ARG A 394 13.04 30.07 37.35
N ASP A 395 11.97 29.36 37.67
CA ASP A 395 11.09 29.69 38.80
C ASP A 395 11.86 29.86 40.12
N LEU A 396 12.82 28.96 40.41
CA LEU A 396 13.65 29.05 41.60
C LEU A 396 14.56 30.27 41.58
N ARG A 397 15.15 30.61 40.42
CA ARG A 397 15.99 31.81 40.26
C ARG A 397 15.14 33.08 40.41
N ASP A 398 13.95 33.13 39.81
CA ASP A 398 12.95 34.21 39.94
C ASP A 398 12.54 34.46 41.41
N GLU A 399 12.17 33.40 42.12
CA GLU A 399 11.80 33.48 43.54
C GLU A 399 12.98 33.96 44.39
N ARG A 400 14.20 33.52 44.08
CA ARG A 400 15.40 33.89 44.84
C ARG A 400 15.82 35.34 44.59
N ALA A 401 15.88 35.80 43.34
CA ALA A 401 16.17 37.21 43.07
C ALA A 401 15.12 38.15 43.69
N THR A 402 13.85 37.77 43.65
CA THR A 402 12.78 38.55 44.28
C THR A 402 13.00 38.67 45.80
N ASN A 403 13.35 37.56 46.47
CA ASN A 403 13.63 37.56 47.90
C ASN A 403 14.91 38.35 48.26
N GLU A 404 15.95 38.25 47.45
CA GLU A 404 17.20 38.99 47.67
C GLU A 404 17.02 40.49 47.47
N LEU A 405 16.32 40.90 46.41
CA LEU A 405 15.92 42.29 46.19
C LEU A 405 15.10 42.82 47.36
N ARG A 406 14.12 42.06 47.85
CA ARG A 406 13.33 42.45 49.03
C ARG A 406 14.20 42.65 50.28
N THR A 407 15.19 41.79 50.47
CA THR A 407 16.05 41.80 51.67
C THR A 407 17.10 42.91 51.61
N LYS A 408 17.76 43.10 50.46
CA LYS A 408 18.84 44.09 50.29
C LYS A 408 18.32 45.48 49.93
N TYR A 409 17.17 45.58 49.27
CA TYR A 409 16.61 46.81 48.69
C TYR A 409 15.09 46.93 48.93
N PRO A 410 14.64 47.06 50.19
CA PRO A 410 13.21 47.05 50.55
C PRO A 410 12.41 48.21 49.94
N THR A 411 13.04 49.32 49.52
CA THR A 411 12.35 50.43 48.85
C THR A 411 11.88 50.11 47.42
N VAL A 412 12.28 48.97 46.86
CA VAL A 412 11.93 48.51 45.51
C VAL A 412 10.72 47.56 45.51
N GLU A 413 10.23 47.18 46.70
CA GLU A 413 9.28 46.09 47.00
C GLU A 413 7.91 46.14 46.29
N ASN A 414 7.46 47.29 45.79
CA ASN A 414 6.10 47.44 45.22
C ASN A 414 5.93 46.99 43.76
N ARG A 415 6.91 46.30 43.15
CA ARG A 415 6.80 45.80 41.77
C ARG A 415 6.99 44.28 41.76
N THR A 416 6.08 43.55 41.11
CA THR A 416 6.26 42.13 40.80
C THR A 416 7.39 41.98 39.79
N PHE A 417 8.56 41.52 40.23
CA PHE A 417 9.71 41.27 39.36
C PHE A 417 9.72 39.80 38.94
N GLN A 418 9.62 39.56 37.64
CA GLN A 418 10.07 38.30 37.04
C GLN A 418 11.48 38.53 36.51
N PHE A 419 12.36 37.52 36.53
CA PHE A 419 13.76 37.64 36.08
C PHE A 419 13.87 38.04 34.61
N ALA A 420 12.76 37.87 33.88
CA ALA A 420 12.60 38.21 32.48
C ALA A 420 11.73 39.45 32.24
N SER A 421 11.39 40.21 33.29
CA SER A 421 10.56 41.42 33.20
C SER A 421 11.39 42.67 32.90
N GLU A 422 10.85 43.52 32.04
CA GLU A 422 11.40 44.83 31.65
C GLU A 422 11.73 45.72 32.87
N ALA A 423 10.95 45.60 33.95
CA ALA A 423 11.13 46.33 35.19
C ALA A 423 12.42 45.94 35.94
N PHE A 424 12.83 44.67 35.89
CA PHE A 424 14.06 44.20 36.55
C PHE A 424 15.31 44.73 35.83
N VAL A 425 15.29 44.71 34.48
CA VAL A 425 16.38 45.23 33.65
C VAL A 425 16.50 46.75 33.76
N GLN A 426 15.36 47.46 33.74
CA GLN A 426 15.34 48.90 33.97
C GLN A 426 15.85 49.26 35.37
N LEU A 427 15.60 48.44 36.40
CA LEU A 427 16.13 48.69 37.74
C LEU A 427 17.64 48.43 37.84
N ALA A 428 18.15 47.41 37.14
CA ALA A 428 19.58 47.13 37.05
C ALA A 428 20.36 48.19 36.26
N ARG A 429 19.75 48.75 35.20
CA ARG A 429 20.35 49.81 34.36
C ARG A 429 20.09 51.23 34.83
N ASN A 430 18.98 51.52 35.51
CA ASN A 430 18.69 52.86 35.99
C ASN A 430 19.59 53.20 37.17
N ASP A 431 20.46 54.18 36.92
CA ASP A 431 21.41 54.89 37.79
C ASP A 431 20.88 55.42 39.15
N GLU A 432 19.70 55.02 39.64
CA GLU A 432 19.25 55.39 41.00
C GLU A 432 20.04 54.68 42.11
N ILE A 433 20.66 53.52 41.81
CA ILE A 433 21.59 52.83 42.73
C ILE A 433 23.05 53.31 42.51
N GLY A 434 23.35 53.85 41.33
CA GLY A 434 24.67 54.37 40.94
C GLY A 434 25.16 55.60 41.71
N ARG A 435 24.28 56.30 42.45
CA ARG A 435 24.66 57.50 43.22
C ARG A 435 25.29 57.23 44.59
N GLY A 436 25.73 56.00 44.89
CA GLY A 436 26.63 55.78 46.03
C GLY A 436 26.54 54.45 46.77
N ARG A 437 25.80 53.45 46.28
CA ARG A 437 25.87 52.08 46.82
C ARG A 437 26.07 51.11 45.68
N HIS A 438 27.32 50.79 45.36
CA HIS A 438 27.64 49.66 44.50
C HIS A 438 26.90 48.42 45.01
N PHE A 439 26.30 47.63 44.10
CA PHE A 439 25.87 46.27 44.44
C PHE A 439 27.08 45.56 45.06
N PRO A 440 27.06 45.20 46.35
CA PRO A 440 28.15 44.46 46.95
C PRO A 440 28.08 43.06 46.34
N ASP A 441 29.12 42.72 45.59
CA ASP A 441 29.34 41.47 44.88
C ASP A 441 28.47 41.27 43.63
N GLN A 442 29.07 41.50 42.45
CA GLN A 442 28.50 41.19 41.13
C GLN A 442 28.19 39.69 40.95
N ARG A 443 28.71 38.82 41.83
CA ARG A 443 28.42 37.38 41.82
C ARG A 443 27.03 37.06 42.39
N GLY A 444 26.40 37.98 43.12
CA GLY A 444 25.17 37.74 43.87
C GLY A 444 23.88 37.93 43.09
N LEU A 445 23.89 38.60 41.95
CA LEU A 445 22.70 38.74 41.10
C LEU A 445 23.04 38.20 39.72
N HIS A 446 22.18 37.35 39.16
CA HIS A 446 22.31 36.80 37.81
C HIS A 446 22.10 37.88 36.72
N LEU A 447 22.73 39.05 36.87
CA LEU A 447 22.64 40.24 36.00
C LEU A 447 23.29 39.99 34.65
N GLU A 448 24.40 39.25 34.60
CA GLU A 448 25.03 38.87 33.32
C GLU A 448 24.10 37.99 32.46
N GLU A 449 23.40 37.04 33.09
CA GLU A 449 22.40 36.23 32.41
C GLU A 449 21.18 37.06 32.01
N THR A 450 20.76 38.00 32.87
CA THR A 450 19.67 38.93 32.56
C THR A 450 20.00 39.79 31.35
N ASP A 451 21.22 40.35 31.31
CA ASP A 451 21.72 41.13 30.17
C ASP A 451 21.82 40.25 28.91
N ARG A 452 22.29 39.00 29.03
CA ARG A 452 22.34 38.07 27.88
C ARG A 452 20.95 37.71 27.37
N LEU A 453 20.01 37.33 28.25
CA LEU A 453 18.62 37.01 27.90
C LEU A 453 17.89 38.23 27.35
N PHE A 454 18.20 39.41 27.85
CA PHE A 454 17.72 40.67 27.31
C PHE A 454 18.25 40.90 25.89
N GLU A 455 19.55 40.75 25.65
CA GLU A 455 20.14 40.90 24.31
C GLU A 455 19.65 39.82 23.32
N GLU A 456 19.48 38.57 23.77
CA GLU A 456 18.89 37.48 22.99
C GLU A 456 17.42 37.77 22.63
N ARG A 457 16.61 38.23 23.59
CA ARG A 457 15.22 38.64 23.33
C ARG A 457 15.15 39.86 22.43
N ARG A 458 16.00 40.86 22.66
CA ARG A 458 16.11 42.08 21.86
C ARG A 458 16.47 41.74 20.41
N SER A 459 17.50 40.93 20.20
CA SER A 459 17.91 40.48 18.86
C SER A 459 16.85 39.60 18.19
N GLY A 460 16.19 38.71 18.92
CA GLY A 460 15.08 37.89 18.42
C GLY A 460 13.89 38.72 17.96
N LEU A 461 13.49 39.70 18.75
CA LEU A 461 12.40 40.64 18.41
C LEU A 461 12.75 41.54 17.23
N VAL A 462 13.99 42.06 17.16
CA VAL A 462 14.47 42.81 16.00
C VAL A 462 14.46 41.95 14.74
N ALA A 463 14.89 40.69 14.82
CA ALA A 463 14.88 39.75 13.70
C ALA A 463 13.45 39.34 13.28
N GLU A 464 12.51 39.24 14.23
CA GLU A 464 11.10 39.00 13.95
C GLU A 464 10.45 40.21 13.28
N ALA A 465 10.65 41.42 13.81
CA ALA A 465 10.18 42.67 13.21
C ALA A 465 10.73 42.86 11.80
N ARG A 466 12.02 42.57 11.58
CA ARG A 466 12.65 42.62 10.26
C ARG A 466 12.06 41.59 9.30
N ARG A 467 11.89 40.33 9.73
CA ARG A 467 11.24 39.30 8.89
C ARG A 467 9.79 39.64 8.55
N ALA A 468 9.06 40.26 9.47
CA ALA A 468 7.70 40.74 9.22
C ALA A 468 7.70 41.87 8.18
N PHE A 469 8.64 42.83 8.28
CA PHE A 469 8.82 43.88 7.29
C PHE A 469 9.23 43.34 5.91
N ASP A 470 10.20 42.42 5.84
CA ASP A 470 10.66 41.83 4.58
C ASP A 470 9.55 41.04 3.87
N ARG A 471 8.73 40.28 4.63
CA ARG A 471 7.55 39.58 4.09
C ARG A 471 6.51 40.55 3.53
N GLN A 472 6.30 41.68 4.20
CA GLN A 472 5.39 42.72 3.75
C GLN A 472 5.87 43.35 2.44
N MET A 473 7.14 43.75 2.38
CA MET A 473 7.72 44.32 1.16
C MET A 473 7.67 43.33 -0.01
N SER A 474 8.01 42.06 0.23
CA SER A 474 7.92 41.02 -0.80
C SER A 474 6.48 40.78 -1.29
N LEU A 475 5.48 40.89 -0.42
CA LEU A 475 4.08 40.76 -0.82
C LEU A 475 3.63 41.97 -1.67
N VAL A 476 4.04 43.18 -1.30
CA VAL A 476 3.80 44.40 -2.10
C VAL A 476 4.46 44.27 -3.49
N ASP A 477 5.72 43.83 -3.55
CA ASP A 477 6.44 43.62 -4.81
C ASP A 477 5.76 42.56 -5.68
N ALA A 478 5.39 41.41 -5.11
CA ALA A 478 4.68 40.36 -5.86
C ALA A 478 3.31 40.83 -6.39
N ARG A 479 2.59 41.65 -5.62
CA ARG A 479 1.32 42.24 -6.07
C ARG A 479 1.53 43.29 -7.15
N LYS A 480 2.62 44.05 -7.07
CA LYS A 480 3.03 45.02 -8.09
C LYS A 480 3.35 44.31 -9.40
N GLU A 481 4.12 43.22 -9.37
CA GLU A 481 4.42 42.40 -10.55
C GLU A 481 3.15 41.86 -11.21
N VAL A 482 2.20 41.33 -10.42
CA VAL A 482 0.91 40.86 -10.94
C VAL A 482 0.09 42.00 -11.56
N TYR A 483 0.10 43.19 -10.96
CA TYR A 483 -0.55 44.36 -11.51
C TYR A 483 0.10 44.81 -12.83
N GLU A 484 1.43 44.92 -12.88
CA GLU A 484 2.20 45.29 -14.07
C GLU A 484 1.99 44.28 -15.21
N ALA A 485 1.98 42.98 -14.90
CA ALA A 485 1.67 41.93 -15.87
C ALA A 485 0.23 42.05 -16.41
N ARG A 486 -0.76 42.32 -15.56
CA ARG A 486 -2.16 42.52 -15.99
C ARG A 486 -2.37 43.78 -16.82
N VAL A 487 -1.62 44.84 -16.52
CA VAL A 487 -1.59 46.08 -17.32
C VAL A 487 -0.91 45.85 -18.67
N ALA A 488 0.09 44.98 -18.73
CA ALA A 488 0.77 44.62 -19.98
C ALA A 488 -0.08 43.71 -20.90
N ASP A 489 -0.89 42.81 -20.32
CA ASP A 489 -1.68 41.79 -21.04
C ASP A 489 -3.00 42.32 -21.62
N THR A 490 -3.53 43.44 -21.12
CA THR A 490 -4.81 43.99 -21.60
C THR A 490 -4.63 44.78 -22.91
N ALA A 491 -4.85 44.11 -24.05
CA ALA A 491 -4.76 44.69 -25.40
C ALA A 491 -5.82 45.77 -25.75
N VAL A 492 -6.74 46.11 -24.83
CA VAL A 492 -7.72 47.19 -25.02
C VAL A 492 -7.64 48.16 -23.83
N ARG A 493 -6.85 49.22 -23.98
CA ARG A 493 -6.66 50.27 -22.98
C ARG A 493 -7.80 51.28 -23.04
N THR A 494 -8.84 51.09 -22.24
CA THR A 494 -9.73 52.19 -21.86
C THR A 494 -9.29 52.74 -20.49
N ASP A 495 -9.37 54.05 -20.31
CA ASP A 495 -9.00 54.71 -19.05
C ASP A 495 -9.77 54.13 -17.85
N GLU A 496 -11.02 53.73 -18.06
CA GLU A 496 -11.85 53.08 -17.04
C GLU A 496 -11.30 51.72 -16.61
N THR A 497 -10.77 50.90 -17.53
CA THR A 497 -10.22 49.57 -17.21
C THR A 497 -8.90 49.68 -16.45
N LEU A 498 -8.04 50.63 -16.85
CA LEU A 498 -6.80 50.91 -16.13
C LEU A 498 -7.08 51.48 -14.73
N GLN A 499 -8.06 52.37 -14.60
CA GLN A 499 -8.47 52.91 -13.31
C GLN A 499 -9.09 51.84 -12.40
N ALA A 500 -9.89 50.92 -12.94
CA ALA A 500 -10.44 49.80 -12.18
C ALA A 500 -9.36 48.83 -11.69
N LEU A 501 -8.39 48.47 -12.55
CA LEU A 501 -7.24 47.64 -12.17
C LEU A 501 -6.38 48.34 -11.10
N ARG A 502 -6.17 49.65 -11.23
CA ARG A 502 -5.43 50.45 -10.24
C ARG A 502 -6.14 50.47 -8.89
N ASN A 503 -7.44 50.73 -8.89
CA ASN A 503 -8.25 50.72 -7.65
C ASN A 503 -8.25 49.34 -7.00
N HIS A 504 -8.27 48.27 -7.80
CA HIS A 504 -8.18 46.90 -7.29
C HIS A 504 -6.80 46.61 -6.67
N TYR A 505 -5.70 46.96 -7.34
CA TYR A 505 -4.35 46.83 -6.80
C TYR A 505 -4.18 47.61 -5.48
N VAL A 506 -4.60 48.88 -5.44
CA VAL A 506 -4.53 49.71 -4.23
C VAL A 506 -5.37 49.09 -3.12
N SER A 507 -6.58 48.61 -3.41
CA SER A 507 -7.43 47.96 -2.40
C SER A 507 -6.86 46.64 -1.87
N GLU A 508 -6.22 45.82 -2.72
CA GLU A 508 -5.58 44.58 -2.30
C GLU A 508 -4.33 44.85 -1.43
N VAL A 509 -3.53 45.84 -1.81
CA VAL A 509 -2.36 46.29 -1.01
C VAL A 509 -2.82 46.89 0.32
N ASP A 510 -3.80 47.78 0.33
CA ASP A 510 -4.36 48.36 1.57
C ASP A 510 -4.97 47.30 2.48
N ARG A 511 -5.62 46.26 1.91
CA ARG A 511 -6.16 45.15 2.71
C ARG A 511 -5.04 44.33 3.33
N ALA A 512 -4.06 43.90 2.55
CA ALA A 512 -2.91 43.15 3.04
C ALA A 512 -2.10 43.93 4.09
N TRP A 513 -2.00 45.25 3.91
CA TRP A 513 -1.39 46.18 4.86
C TRP A 513 -2.16 46.26 6.17
N ASN A 514 -3.47 46.46 6.11
CA ASN A 514 -4.31 46.59 7.31
C ASN A 514 -4.51 45.26 8.06
N ASP A 515 -4.47 44.11 7.38
CA ASP A 515 -4.60 42.79 8.00
C ASP A 515 -3.39 42.44 8.89
N GLN A 516 -2.18 42.90 8.52
CA GLN A 516 -0.95 42.60 9.26
C GLN A 516 -0.50 43.74 10.18
N ARG A 517 -1.04 44.96 10.00
CA ARG A 517 -0.78 46.13 10.83
C ARG A 517 -0.96 45.89 12.35
N PRO A 518 -1.98 45.15 12.85
CA PRO A 518 -2.15 44.90 14.28
C PRO A 518 -1.01 44.07 14.88
N GLN A 519 -0.50 43.07 14.15
CA GLN A 519 0.60 42.21 14.63
C GLN A 519 1.92 43.00 14.75
N LEU A 520 2.13 43.98 13.86
CA LEU A 520 3.31 44.84 13.86
C LEU A 520 3.23 46.00 14.87
N LEU A 521 2.03 46.58 15.07
CA LEU A 521 1.81 47.57 16.12
C LEU A 521 1.93 46.94 17.52
N ASP A 522 1.54 45.68 17.71
CA ASP A 522 1.74 44.96 18.98
C ASP A 522 3.24 44.78 19.33
N VAL A 523 4.08 44.51 18.31
CA VAL A 523 5.55 44.42 18.47
C VAL A 523 6.18 45.80 18.74
N THR A 524 5.60 46.90 18.25
CA THR A 524 6.26 48.22 18.24
C THR A 524 5.70 49.25 19.22
N ASP A 525 4.43 49.20 19.65
CA ASP A 525 3.80 50.23 20.50
C ASP A 525 3.68 49.86 21.99
N ASN A 526 3.52 48.58 22.38
CA ASN A 526 3.14 48.27 23.77
C ASN A 526 4.07 47.35 24.56
N ARG A 527 5.06 46.69 23.94
CA ARG A 527 5.93 45.76 24.68
C ARG A 527 7.38 46.16 24.79
N TYR A 528 7.94 46.97 23.89
CA TYR A 528 9.39 46.99 23.70
C TYR A 528 10.04 48.35 23.36
N SER A 529 9.30 49.46 23.39
CA SER A 529 9.84 50.79 23.02
C SER A 529 11.04 51.22 23.88
N ALA A 530 11.13 50.77 25.13
CA ALA A 530 12.27 51.01 26.02
C ALA A 530 13.45 50.02 25.83
N LEU A 531 13.31 48.98 24.98
CA LEU A 531 14.38 48.00 24.73
C LEU A 531 15.31 48.41 23.58
N PHE A 532 14.94 49.40 22.77
CA PHE A 532 15.72 49.81 21.60
C PHE A 532 16.77 50.86 21.99
N SER A 533 18.00 50.72 21.47
CA SER A 533 18.97 51.81 21.54
C SER A 533 18.42 53.05 20.82
N PRO A 534 18.91 54.27 21.08
CA PRO A 534 18.44 55.47 20.39
C PRO A 534 18.48 55.38 18.85
N ALA A 535 19.41 54.60 18.29
CA ALA A 535 19.50 54.36 16.85
C ALA A 535 18.43 53.37 16.36
N GLU A 536 18.14 52.31 17.13
CA GLU A 536 17.09 51.33 16.79
C GLU A 536 15.69 51.89 17.04
N ALA A 537 15.51 52.70 18.08
CA ALA A 537 14.28 53.43 18.35
C ALA A 537 13.95 54.36 17.17
N ARG A 538 14.97 55.01 16.60
CA ARG A 538 14.84 55.76 15.34
C ARG A 538 14.48 54.88 14.15
N ILE A 539 15.02 53.66 14.02
CA ILE A 539 14.61 52.74 12.94
C ILE A 539 13.15 52.32 13.12
N VAL A 540 12.73 51.98 14.34
CA VAL A 540 11.33 51.64 14.66
C VAL A 540 10.41 52.85 14.45
N GLU A 541 10.86 54.05 14.79
CA GLU A 541 10.12 55.30 14.57
C GLU A 541 10.02 55.65 13.09
N ILE A 542 11.09 55.47 12.31
CA ILE A 542 11.08 55.59 10.84
C ILE A 542 10.12 54.55 10.24
N LEU A 543 10.18 53.30 10.69
CA LEU A 543 9.27 52.26 10.24
C LEU A 543 7.82 52.59 10.60
N LYS A 544 7.53 53.07 11.82
CA LYS A 544 6.19 53.53 12.23
C LYS A 544 5.71 54.70 11.38
N LEU A 545 6.56 55.68 11.11
CA LEU A 545 6.25 56.84 10.28
C LEU A 545 5.96 56.43 8.84
N GLU A 546 6.75 55.52 8.28
CA GLU A 546 6.54 54.99 6.94
C GLU A 546 5.30 54.08 6.87
N TRP A 547 4.95 53.41 7.98
CA TRP A 547 3.71 52.63 8.10
C TRP A 547 2.44 53.47 8.27
N GLN A 548 2.56 54.64 8.89
CA GLN A 548 1.47 55.61 9.07
C GLN A 548 1.28 56.51 7.85
N ARG A 549 2.22 56.49 6.91
CA ARG A 549 2.14 57.24 5.67
C ARG A 549 1.05 56.63 4.79
N PRO A 550 0.00 57.37 4.39
CA PRO A 550 -0.93 56.87 3.39
C PRO A 550 -0.15 56.57 2.11
N LEU A 551 -0.43 55.43 1.46
CA LEU A 551 0.13 55.06 0.17
C LEU A 551 -0.32 56.10 -0.89
N ALA A 552 0.39 57.22 -0.97
CA ALA A 552 0.22 58.17 -2.05
C ALA A 552 0.82 57.54 -3.31
N PRO A 553 0.13 57.58 -4.46
CA PRO A 553 0.70 57.08 -5.70
C PRO A 553 1.99 57.85 -6.01
N THR A 554 3.09 57.13 -6.20
CA THR A 554 4.36 57.75 -6.59
C THR A 554 4.24 58.39 -7.98
N PRO A 555 4.94 59.50 -8.25
CA PRO A 555 4.87 60.18 -9.55
C PRO A 555 5.23 59.28 -10.74
N GLU A 556 6.04 58.25 -10.52
CA GLU A 556 6.52 57.31 -11.55
C GLU A 556 5.42 56.39 -12.09
N THR A 557 4.25 56.30 -11.43
CA THR A 557 3.07 55.58 -11.96
C THR A 557 2.10 56.46 -12.76
N GLN A 558 2.42 57.75 -12.98
CA GLN A 558 1.69 58.59 -13.93
C GLN A 558 2.30 58.47 -15.33
N VAL A 559 1.98 57.40 -16.06
CA VAL A 559 2.21 57.36 -17.51
C VAL A 559 1.21 58.34 -18.14
N ALA A 560 1.73 59.35 -18.83
CA ALA A 560 0.95 60.39 -19.50
C ALA A 560 -0.03 59.78 -20.52
N VAL A 561 -1.33 59.92 -20.26
CA VAL A 561 -2.41 59.68 -21.21
C VAL A 561 -2.44 60.87 -22.18
N VAL A 562 -1.89 60.69 -23.40
CA VAL A 562 -2.07 61.65 -24.49
C VAL A 562 -3.49 61.48 -25.04
N GLN A 563 -4.37 62.42 -24.73
CA GLN A 563 -5.72 62.50 -25.29
C GLN A 563 -5.67 62.80 -26.79
N GLN A 564 -6.26 61.94 -27.62
CA GLN A 564 -6.73 62.32 -28.96
C GLN A 564 -8.25 62.55 -28.91
N PRO A 565 -8.77 63.71 -29.37
CA PRO A 565 -10.21 63.97 -29.36
C PRO A 565 -10.92 63.27 -30.52
N ARG A 566 -12.08 62.65 -30.20
CA ARG A 566 -13.05 62.07 -31.14
C ARG A 566 -13.88 63.16 -31.86
N PRO A 567 -14.43 62.88 -33.05
CA PRO A 567 -15.06 63.88 -33.91
C PRO A 567 -16.53 64.14 -33.53
N GLN A 568 -16.97 65.38 -33.70
CA GLN A 568 -18.38 65.76 -33.82
C GLN A 568 -18.60 66.43 -35.19
N ALA A 569 -19.67 66.04 -35.87
CA ALA A 569 -20.19 66.67 -37.08
C ALA A 569 -21.45 67.50 -36.75
N PRO A 570 -21.99 68.28 -37.69
CA PRO A 570 -21.77 69.72 -37.88
C PRO A 570 -22.94 70.56 -37.32
N PRO A 571 -22.87 71.90 -37.43
CA PRO A 571 -23.68 72.50 -38.50
C PRO A 571 -23.00 73.66 -39.25
N ASP A 572 -23.65 73.97 -40.36
CA ASP A 572 -23.47 75.06 -41.31
C ASP A 572 -23.18 76.43 -40.66
N ASP A 573 -22.23 77.21 -41.19
CA ASP A 573 -22.56 78.25 -42.18
C ASP A 573 -21.32 79.08 -42.58
N LEU A 574 -21.23 79.33 -43.89
CA LEU A 574 -20.70 80.50 -44.60
C LEU A 574 -19.19 80.85 -44.59
N SER A 575 -18.68 80.82 -45.83
CA SER A 575 -17.69 81.73 -46.45
C SER A 575 -16.24 81.60 -45.98
N GLY A 576 -15.24 81.52 -46.85
CA GLY A 576 -15.21 81.54 -48.31
C GLY A 576 -13.76 81.46 -48.79
N ALA A 577 -13.64 81.09 -50.07
CA ALA A 577 -12.59 81.49 -51.01
C ALA A 577 -11.14 80.95 -50.86
N GLU A 578 -10.78 80.21 -51.93
CA GLU A 578 -9.55 80.30 -52.73
C GLU A 578 -8.43 79.24 -52.66
N SER A 579 -8.34 78.54 -53.81
CA SER A 579 -7.15 78.02 -54.51
C SER A 579 -6.41 76.84 -53.86
N GLY A 580 -6.41 75.65 -54.47
CA GLY A 580 -5.73 75.34 -55.74
C GLY A 580 -4.31 74.86 -55.41
N THR A 581 -3.76 73.72 -55.84
CA THR A 581 -3.94 72.89 -57.03
C THR A 581 -2.99 71.69 -56.90
N GLY A 582 -3.37 70.55 -57.50
CA GLY A 582 -2.45 69.51 -57.97
C GLY A 582 -1.96 68.52 -56.91
N GLY A 583 -1.98 67.20 -57.11
CA GLY A 583 -2.20 66.40 -58.30
C GLY A 583 -1.48 65.06 -58.11
N HIS A 584 -2.15 63.96 -58.51
CA HIS A 584 -1.67 62.67 -59.08
C HIS A 584 -0.30 62.14 -58.63
N SER A 585 -0.06 60.89 -58.26
CA SER A 585 -0.40 59.56 -58.83
C SER A 585 0.43 58.57 -57.98
N GLY A 586 0.13 57.30 -57.73
CA GLY A 586 -0.40 56.25 -58.58
C GLY A 586 0.39 54.96 -58.32
N SER A 587 -0.21 53.84 -58.73
CA SER A 587 0.36 52.53 -59.11
C SER A 587 1.00 51.60 -58.07
N GLU A 588 0.38 50.40 -57.96
CA GLU A 588 0.91 49.06 -58.31
C GLU A 588 2.27 48.63 -57.72
N GLY A 589 2.53 47.38 -57.30
CA GLY A 589 1.83 46.10 -57.40
C GLY A 589 2.79 44.96 -56.96
N LEU A 590 2.27 43.72 -56.93
CA LEU A 590 2.92 42.42 -57.19
C LEU A 590 4.32 42.09 -56.60
N PHE A 591 4.46 40.95 -55.88
CA PHE A 591 4.95 39.67 -56.43
C PHE A 591 5.17 38.56 -55.35
N SER A 592 4.92 37.35 -55.83
CA SER A 592 5.01 35.94 -55.41
C SER A 592 6.27 35.37 -54.71
N GLY A 593 6.11 34.12 -54.22
CA GLY A 593 7.15 33.06 -54.13
C GLY A 593 7.00 32.20 -52.85
N GLU A 594 6.36 31.01 -52.87
CA GLU A 594 6.91 29.66 -53.22
C GLU A 594 8.11 29.23 -52.35
N GLY A 595 8.21 28.03 -51.76
CA GLY A 595 7.38 26.84 -51.85
C GLY A 595 7.85 25.69 -50.90
N GLU A 596 7.04 24.62 -50.92
CA GLU A 596 7.31 23.16 -50.82
C GLU A 596 8.18 22.56 -49.68
N GLY A 597 7.86 21.42 -49.04
CA GLY A 597 6.83 20.40 -49.29
C GLY A 597 6.73 19.32 -48.18
N GLY A 598 5.59 18.60 -48.17
CA GLY A 598 5.27 17.43 -47.32
C GLY A 598 5.88 16.12 -47.86
N PRO A 599 5.30 14.89 -47.68
CA PRO A 599 3.91 14.54 -47.31
C PRO A 599 3.74 13.40 -46.24
N GLY A 600 2.59 13.28 -45.57
CA GLY A 600 1.55 12.27 -45.86
C GLY A 600 1.30 11.40 -44.61
N THR A 601 0.13 10.87 -44.22
CA THR A 601 -1.13 10.54 -44.90
C THR A 601 -2.24 10.24 -43.85
N GLY A 602 -3.51 10.43 -44.21
CA GLY A 602 -4.61 9.53 -43.82
C GLY A 602 -5.54 9.90 -42.66
N ALA A 603 -6.68 10.51 -42.97
CA ALA A 603 -7.93 10.42 -42.20
C ALA A 603 -8.78 9.22 -42.76
N PRO A 604 -9.88 8.75 -42.12
CA PRO A 604 -11.07 9.57 -41.89
C PRO A 604 -11.73 9.45 -40.50
N GLN A 605 -12.52 10.49 -40.22
CA GLN A 605 -13.53 10.59 -39.18
C GLN A 605 -14.69 9.62 -39.44
N ASP A 606 -15.21 9.01 -38.37
CA ASP A 606 -16.65 8.86 -38.17
C ASP A 606 -16.95 9.35 -36.75
N GLY A 607 -17.84 10.33 -36.68
CA GLY A 607 -18.33 10.89 -35.42
C GLY A 607 -19.63 10.21 -35.04
N ASP A 608 -19.75 9.87 -33.76
CA ASP A 608 -21.02 9.92 -33.03
C ASP A 608 -20.78 10.66 -31.72
N GLY A 609 -21.45 11.79 -31.59
CA GLY A 609 -21.48 12.58 -30.37
C GLY A 609 -22.52 12.05 -29.40
N GLY A 610 -22.33 12.36 -28.11
CA GLY A 610 -23.44 12.35 -27.16
C GLY A 610 -23.09 11.87 -25.75
N GLY A 611 -22.70 12.82 -24.89
CA GLY A 611 -23.42 13.01 -23.64
C GLY A 611 -23.03 12.19 -22.40
N SER A 612 -22.58 12.95 -21.40
CA SER A 612 -23.00 12.87 -20.00
C SER A 612 -22.18 12.01 -19.04
N GLY A 613 -21.44 12.74 -18.20
CA GLY A 613 -20.80 12.24 -16.99
C GLY A 613 -21.78 11.69 -15.95
N GLY A 614 -21.27 10.81 -15.10
CA GLY A 614 -22.02 10.19 -14.00
C GLY A 614 -21.34 8.97 -13.37
N GLY A 615 -20.27 8.43 -13.96
CA GLY A 615 -19.68 7.14 -13.53
C GLY A 615 -18.64 7.18 -12.40
N SER A 616 -18.06 8.33 -12.04
CA SER A 616 -16.99 8.39 -11.03
C SER A 616 -17.49 8.49 -9.59
N SER A 617 -18.72 8.97 -9.39
CA SER A 617 -19.34 9.13 -8.06
C SER A 617 -19.70 7.78 -7.43
N CYS A 618 -20.31 6.86 -8.19
CA CYS A 618 -20.72 5.55 -7.65
C CYS A 618 -19.54 4.63 -7.30
N LYS A 619 -18.45 4.65 -8.07
CA LYS A 619 -17.24 3.85 -7.72
C LYS A 619 -16.54 4.38 -6.46
N SER A 620 -16.55 5.70 -6.27
CA SER A 620 -16.00 6.35 -5.07
C SER A 620 -16.89 6.11 -3.84
N ALA A 621 -18.22 6.15 -4.01
CA ALA A 621 -19.19 5.84 -2.96
C ALA A 621 -19.16 4.35 -2.55
N LEU A 622 -18.97 3.42 -3.50
CA LEU A 622 -18.85 1.99 -3.22
C LEU A 622 -17.56 1.66 -2.46
N ALA A 623 -16.44 2.32 -2.81
CA ALA A 623 -15.17 2.20 -2.09
C ALA A 623 -15.22 2.83 -0.68
N ALA A 624 -16.01 3.89 -0.49
CA ALA A 624 -16.28 4.47 0.82
C ALA A 624 -17.14 3.53 1.70
N LEU A 625 -18.19 2.93 1.13
CA LEU A 625 -19.07 1.99 1.84
C LEU A 625 -18.38 0.68 2.24
N GLN A 626 -17.45 0.17 1.42
CA GLN A 626 -16.67 -1.04 1.75
C GLN A 626 -15.68 -0.83 2.92
N ASN A 627 -15.26 0.41 3.17
CA ASN A 627 -14.33 0.75 4.27
C ASN A 627 -15.04 1.22 5.55
N CYS A 628 -16.35 1.50 5.50
CA CYS A 628 -17.13 1.90 6.67
C CYS A 628 -17.03 0.94 7.86
N PRO A 629 -17.06 -0.41 7.72
CA PRO A 629 -16.97 -1.31 8.87
C PRO A 629 -15.64 -1.22 9.63
N VAL A 630 -14.53 -0.98 8.92
CA VAL A 630 -13.19 -0.88 9.49
C VAL A 630 -12.98 0.50 10.13
N ALA A 631 -13.41 1.57 9.43
CA ALA A 631 -13.39 2.92 9.96
C ALA A 631 -14.27 3.07 11.21
N LEU A 632 -15.46 2.45 11.22
CA LEU A 632 -16.39 2.46 12.36
C LEU A 632 -15.85 1.68 13.57
N ARG A 633 -15.14 0.56 13.38
CA ARG A 633 -14.47 -0.17 14.49
C ARG A 633 -13.31 0.62 15.08
N GLY A 634 -12.48 1.23 14.24
CA GLY A 634 -11.39 2.11 14.69
C GLY A 634 -11.94 3.31 15.47
N CYS A 635 -13.00 3.94 14.96
CA CYS A 635 -13.64 5.06 15.63
C CYS A 635 -14.38 4.70 16.91
N THR A 636 -15.02 3.52 17.01
CA THR A 636 -15.68 3.10 18.26
C THR A 636 -14.67 2.79 19.37
N GLN A 637 -13.53 2.18 19.05
CA GLN A 637 -12.45 1.96 20.01
C GLN A 637 -11.79 3.28 20.44
N ALA A 638 -11.53 4.19 19.49
CA ALA A 638 -10.99 5.52 19.78
C ALA A 638 -11.96 6.38 20.62
N LEU A 639 -13.26 6.36 20.31
CA LEU A 639 -14.31 7.05 21.06
C LEU A 639 -14.47 6.49 22.48
N ALA A 640 -14.40 5.17 22.65
CA ALA A 640 -14.46 4.54 23.97
C ALA A 640 -13.24 4.93 24.83
N ALA A 641 -12.04 4.92 24.23
CA ALA A 641 -10.81 5.36 24.91
C ALA A 641 -10.82 6.85 25.28
N CYS A 642 -11.27 7.72 24.37
CA CYS A 642 -11.39 9.16 24.64
C CYS A 642 -12.50 9.49 25.66
N ARG A 643 -13.63 8.77 25.67
CA ARG A 643 -14.70 8.95 26.68
C ARG A 643 -14.27 8.46 28.06
N ALA A 644 -13.57 7.33 28.15
CA ALA A 644 -12.98 6.87 29.41
C ALA A 644 -11.97 7.87 29.97
N CYS A 645 -11.15 8.48 29.10
CA CYS A 645 -10.23 9.56 29.44
C CYS A 645 -10.95 10.83 29.92
N ALA A 646 -11.99 11.29 29.21
CA ALA A 646 -12.77 12.48 29.58
C ALA A 646 -13.55 12.32 30.90
N GLN A 647 -13.88 11.07 31.28
CA GLN A 647 -14.56 10.73 32.53
C GLN A 647 -13.59 10.40 33.69
N GLY A 648 -12.28 10.54 33.50
CA GLY A 648 -11.27 10.28 34.53
C GLY A 648 -11.08 8.79 34.88
N MET A 649 -11.56 7.87 34.04
CA MET A 649 -11.51 6.42 34.27
C MET A 649 -10.36 5.74 33.49
N GLY A 650 -9.14 6.29 33.57
CA GLY A 650 -7.93 5.68 32.99
C GLY A 650 -6.80 6.67 32.65
N LEU A 651 -5.60 6.14 32.36
CA LEU A 651 -4.44 6.90 31.90
C LEU A 651 -4.63 7.36 30.44
N CYS A 652 -4.77 8.66 30.24
CA CYS A 652 -4.93 9.29 28.93
C CYS A 652 -3.60 9.28 28.15
N ILE A 653 -3.62 8.74 26.94
CA ILE A 653 -2.47 8.72 26.02
C ILE A 653 -2.54 9.90 25.02
N TRP A 654 -3.64 10.65 25.00
CA TRP A 654 -3.96 11.71 24.03
C TRP A 654 -4.27 13.01 24.77
N GLU A 655 -3.86 14.16 24.22
CA GLU A 655 -4.22 15.47 24.76
C GLU A 655 -5.73 15.72 24.60
N LYS A 656 -6.33 16.47 25.53
CA LYS A 656 -7.79 16.71 25.55
C LYS A 656 -8.31 17.36 24.25
N GLY A 657 -7.49 18.20 23.62
CA GLY A 657 -7.79 18.82 22.32
C GLY A 657 -7.82 17.81 21.17
N ASP A 658 -6.87 16.86 21.15
CA ASP A 658 -6.79 15.81 20.15
C ASP A 658 -7.94 14.80 20.27
N CYS A 659 -8.38 14.51 21.50
CA CYS A 659 -9.57 13.68 21.71
C CYS A 659 -10.85 14.37 21.20
N LEU A 660 -11.01 15.68 21.36
CA LEU A 660 -12.17 16.41 20.84
C LEU A 660 -12.17 16.46 19.31
N ALA A 661 -11.02 16.69 18.68
CA ALA A 661 -10.88 16.64 17.24
C ALA A 661 -11.15 15.21 16.69
N ALA A 662 -10.65 14.18 17.38
CA ALA A 662 -10.91 12.78 17.01
C ALA A 662 -12.40 12.40 17.17
N ILE A 663 -13.08 12.92 18.20
CA ILE A 663 -14.53 12.76 18.38
C ILE A 663 -15.28 13.40 17.21
N GLU A 664 -14.97 14.65 16.84
CA GLU A 664 -15.61 15.32 15.70
C GLU A 664 -15.37 14.61 14.36
N ILE A 665 -14.13 14.15 14.10
CA ILE A 665 -13.78 13.39 12.90
C ILE A 665 -14.54 12.06 12.86
N CYS A 666 -14.62 11.34 13.98
CA CYS A 666 -15.32 10.06 14.05
C CYS A 666 -16.84 10.19 14.02
N GLU A 667 -17.42 11.24 14.60
CA GLU A 667 -18.84 11.56 14.48
C GLU A 667 -19.20 12.07 13.08
N GLY A 668 -18.28 12.76 12.40
CA GLY A 668 -18.36 13.09 10.99
C GLY A 668 -18.35 11.84 10.12
N ALA A 669 -17.41 10.92 10.35
CA ALA A 669 -17.34 9.64 9.64
C ALA A 669 -18.57 8.75 9.88
N GLN A 670 -19.10 8.73 11.11
CA GLN A 670 -20.36 8.03 11.44
C GLN A 670 -21.58 8.65 10.72
N ARG A 671 -21.63 9.97 10.58
CA ARG A 671 -22.68 10.66 9.82
C ARG A 671 -22.57 10.43 8.33
N THR A 672 -21.36 10.29 7.78
CA THR A 672 -21.13 10.00 6.36
C THR A 672 -21.35 8.53 6.01
N CYS A 673 -21.16 7.60 6.95
CA CYS A 673 -21.40 6.17 6.78
C CYS A 673 -22.85 5.72 7.03
N LYS A 674 -23.65 6.53 7.75
CA LYS A 674 -25.10 6.34 7.89
C LYS A 674 -25.81 6.97 6.71
#